data_AF-A0A8I0CX76-F1
#
_entry.id   AF-A0A8I0CX76-F1
#
_cell.length_a   1.000
_cell.length_b   1.000
_cell.length_c   1.000
_cell.angle_alpha   90.00
_cell.angle_beta   90.00
_cell.angle_gamma   90.00
#
_symmetry.space_group_name_H-M   'P 1'
#
loop_
_entity.id
_entity.type
_entity.pdbx_description
1 polymer ?
#
loop_
_entity_poly.entity_id
_entity_poly.type
_entity_poly.pdbx_seq_one_letter_code
_entity_poly.pdbx_strand_id
1 'polypeptide(L)'
;MAQTEDSIRLSHFTIRGSGDESSRCSVYANGNHQCELIIEVIKEAQDGNGVWHETELSESERASVTVIQCFADKIQPLASGWSCDKKRNQYDLGLQKNKTGQGKARKNETSICGVGSKKEYVRRFMRCAPTDSYAPITLVAKVEFDGQVYTSAGCAGDEEDSSVVVKPIRPFVIKAEDLSESADAAYVDARCTIQCSYWTPPSPMYFTRNLGLGRSVEFSEEGELFQTSFLHEEAYNLGWKAGVVRGGDYSGLQLHLSDIHHGFYHPWKNPLVRFHERPTIMRALHVSDDMPILREDTRSAWTLIDNVGTTQKYRLSKSSGGFGMRVEDYEEIAETNVKVFKIFFPSGQPNSNELYTNNRHQCKVLIEVVKEETLDGSIWVEKPLTNEEKKSATITFYSSDKFAPLPTGWSVDTDKNIFDTGIRSLDAENSVCDDSGYTVTNDPRAEIIERYMRVAPGIPLESIRFMARIIVGGVVYTTYGYVGNSFITLSPVRPYVIRVGELTVNRYDVFNGAVSTDLDMYYVRPSMGGVEFLMNKGLDTPLSLPSEGLKFQSCYAHNGGALGRSRKIGVLLGDDVNAVVRFGDIANDGLVDPNIIIKADHHNTVMRIARVTRPSISFGSGDTKTPLRLIDNYGCEQAYYINQSEDGNTAYFTDYN
;
A
#
# COMPACT_ATOMS: atom_id res chain seq x y z
N MET A 1 60.65 -42.06 44.00
CA MET A 1 59.25 -42.47 44.22
C MET A 1 58.59 -42.47 42.87
N ALA A 2 58.32 -43.65 42.31
CA ALA A 2 57.54 -43.77 41.08
C ALA A 2 56.07 -43.54 41.44
N GLN A 3 55.43 -42.54 40.82
CA GLN A 3 53.96 -42.48 40.80
C GLN A 3 53.50 -43.70 40.00
N THR A 4 52.81 -44.63 40.66
CA THR A 4 51.95 -45.59 39.97
C THR A 4 50.84 -44.78 39.30
N GLU A 5 50.81 -44.75 37.97
CA GLU A 5 49.59 -44.39 37.24
C GLU A 5 48.54 -45.43 37.62
N ASP A 6 47.50 -45.00 38.34
CA ASP A 6 46.34 -45.86 38.62
C ASP A 6 45.72 -46.24 37.27
N SER A 7 45.67 -47.54 36.97
CA SER A 7 45.02 -48.03 35.76
C SER A 7 43.51 -47.78 35.87
N ILE A 8 42.92 -47.11 34.88
CA ILE A 8 41.48 -46.77 34.83
C ILE A 8 40.77 -47.64 33.79
N ARG A 9 39.58 -48.13 34.13
CA ARG A 9 38.68 -48.79 33.17
C ARG A 9 37.21 -48.38 33.37
N LEU A 10 36.41 -48.63 32.35
CA LEU A 10 34.95 -48.53 32.40
C LEU A 10 34.37 -49.93 32.50
N SER A 11 33.67 -50.25 33.59
CA SER A 11 32.94 -51.52 33.73
C SER A 11 31.49 -51.44 33.26
N HIS A 12 30.95 -50.22 33.09
CA HIS A 12 29.65 -49.97 32.47
C HIS A 12 29.68 -48.63 31.74
N PHE A 13 29.33 -48.62 30.45
CA PHE A 13 29.22 -47.39 29.68
C PHE A 13 28.11 -47.47 28.63
N THR A 14 26.94 -46.91 28.94
CA THR A 14 25.77 -47.00 28.05
C THR A 14 25.13 -45.64 27.81
N ILE A 15 24.40 -45.54 26.70
CA ILE A 15 23.60 -44.38 26.33
C ILE A 15 22.17 -44.81 26.03
N ARG A 16 21.20 -44.00 26.47
CA ARG A 16 19.78 -44.20 26.18
C ARG A 16 19.00 -42.90 26.14
N GLY A 17 17.85 -42.93 25.49
CA GLY A 17 16.82 -41.91 25.60
C GLY A 17 16.13 -41.90 26.96
N SER A 18 15.56 -40.75 27.34
CA SER A 18 14.70 -40.63 28.51
C SER A 18 13.21 -40.94 28.26
N GLY A 19 12.85 -41.31 27.02
CA GLY A 19 11.48 -41.62 26.60
C GLY A 19 11.07 -43.09 26.75
N ASP A 20 9.85 -43.41 26.25
CA ASP A 20 9.23 -44.75 26.33
C ASP A 20 10.06 -45.83 25.59
N GLU A 21 10.84 -45.46 24.55
CA GLU A 21 11.82 -46.32 23.87
C GLU A 21 13.25 -45.87 24.20
N SER A 22 13.99 -46.67 24.98
CA SER A 22 15.34 -46.33 25.42
C SER A 22 16.36 -46.22 24.28
N SER A 23 16.16 -46.93 23.16
CA SER A 23 17.07 -46.95 22.01
C SER A 23 16.71 -45.93 20.91
N ARG A 24 15.56 -45.25 21.02
CA ARG A 24 15.07 -44.31 20.00
C ARG A 24 14.50 -43.03 20.60
N CYS A 25 14.98 -41.90 20.11
CA CYS A 25 14.48 -40.58 20.47
C CYS A 25 14.05 -39.82 19.22
N SER A 26 13.21 -38.80 19.41
CA SER A 26 12.82 -37.90 18.33
C SER A 26 12.81 -36.46 18.79
N VAL A 27 13.11 -35.55 17.87
CA VAL A 27 13.23 -34.11 18.16
C VAL A 27 12.66 -33.30 16.99
N TYR A 28 11.89 -32.25 17.25
CA TYR A 28 11.51 -31.30 16.21
C TYR A 28 12.75 -30.57 15.68
N ALA A 29 12.95 -30.57 14.37
CA ALA A 29 14.04 -29.88 13.71
C ALA A 29 13.73 -28.38 13.58
N ASN A 30 13.67 -27.68 14.72
CA ASN A 30 13.40 -26.24 14.82
C ASN A 30 14.56 -25.45 15.47
N GLY A 31 15.66 -26.13 15.83
CA GLY A 31 16.83 -25.55 16.50
C GLY A 31 16.67 -25.26 18.00
N ASN A 32 15.46 -25.45 18.54
CA ASN A 32 15.10 -25.11 19.92
C ASN A 32 14.66 -26.34 20.74
N HIS A 33 13.84 -27.22 20.17
CA HIS A 33 13.34 -28.41 20.84
C HIS A 33 14.51 -29.35 21.15
N GLN A 34 14.50 -29.91 22.35
CA GLN A 34 15.54 -30.84 22.82
C GLN A 34 14.94 -32.23 23.07
N CYS A 35 15.73 -33.28 22.85
CA CYS A 35 15.49 -34.59 23.47
C CYS A 35 16.61 -34.89 24.49
N GLU A 36 16.25 -35.46 25.63
CA GLU A 36 17.19 -35.81 26.69
C GLU A 36 17.77 -37.21 26.48
N LEU A 37 19.09 -37.29 26.57
CA LEU A 37 19.87 -38.51 26.57
C LEU A 37 20.50 -38.70 27.95
N ILE A 38 20.48 -39.94 28.42
CA ILE A 38 21.04 -40.37 29.69
C ILE A 38 22.25 -41.24 29.36
N ILE A 39 23.43 -40.81 29.82
CA ILE A 39 24.68 -41.54 29.72
C ILE A 39 24.99 -42.11 31.09
N GLU A 40 25.20 -43.41 31.16
CA GLU A 40 25.44 -44.14 32.40
C GLU A 40 26.90 -44.62 32.42
N VAL A 41 27.63 -44.28 33.48
CA VAL A 41 29.07 -44.57 33.59
C VAL A 41 29.37 -45.22 34.94
N ILE A 42 30.11 -46.33 34.92
CA ILE A 42 30.80 -46.89 36.10
C ILE A 42 32.29 -46.90 35.79
N LYS A 43 33.05 -46.09 36.53
CA LYS A 43 34.51 -45.98 36.45
C LYS A 43 35.13 -46.82 37.57
N GLU A 44 36.14 -47.60 37.22
CA GLU A 44 36.94 -48.36 38.18
C GLU A 44 38.41 -47.95 38.08
N ALA A 45 39.07 -47.87 39.22
CA ALA A 45 40.51 -47.64 39.34
C ALA A 45 41.17 -48.82 40.04
N GLN A 46 42.34 -49.21 39.56
CA GLN A 46 43.12 -50.28 40.15
C GLN A 46 43.96 -49.74 41.31
N ASP A 47 43.85 -50.36 42.49
CA ASP A 47 44.68 -50.03 43.63
C ASP A 47 46.11 -50.59 43.50
N GLY A 48 47.00 -50.19 44.42
CA GLY A 48 48.40 -50.66 44.46
C GLY A 48 48.58 -52.17 44.66
N ASN A 49 47.53 -52.93 44.95
CA ASN A 49 47.53 -54.39 45.06
C ASN A 49 46.95 -55.08 43.81
N GLY A 50 46.56 -54.31 42.78
CA GLY A 50 45.98 -54.82 41.55
C GLY A 50 44.47 -55.07 41.61
N VAL A 51 43.77 -54.66 42.67
CA VAL A 51 42.32 -54.84 42.82
C VAL A 51 41.57 -53.63 42.26
N TRP A 52 40.53 -53.88 41.48
CA TRP A 52 39.69 -52.83 40.89
C TRP A 52 38.59 -52.40 41.86
N HIS A 53 38.45 -51.09 42.06
CA HIS A 53 37.40 -50.49 42.89
C HIS A 53 36.65 -49.42 42.13
N GLU A 54 35.33 -49.32 42.35
CA GLU A 54 34.51 -48.25 41.79
C GLU A 54 34.93 -46.88 42.36
N THR A 55 35.22 -45.95 41.46
CA THR A 55 35.61 -44.57 41.77
C THR A 55 34.71 -43.58 41.05
N GLU A 56 34.60 -42.37 41.61
CA GLU A 56 33.80 -41.31 41.01
C GLU A 56 34.54 -40.64 39.84
N LEU A 57 33.77 -40.13 38.89
CA LEU A 57 34.24 -39.23 37.86
C LEU A 57 34.67 -37.90 38.49
N SER A 58 35.85 -37.44 38.14
CA SER A 58 36.27 -36.08 38.44
C SER A 58 35.41 -35.05 37.71
N GLU A 59 35.45 -33.78 38.12
CA GLU A 59 34.68 -32.73 37.43
C GLU A 59 35.09 -32.55 35.96
N SER A 60 36.38 -32.70 35.66
CA SER A 60 36.89 -32.63 34.28
C SER A 60 36.41 -33.81 33.43
N GLU A 61 36.35 -35.01 34.01
CA GLU A 61 35.83 -36.21 33.34
C GLU A 61 34.31 -36.07 33.10
N ARG A 62 33.55 -35.66 34.12
CA ARG A 62 32.11 -35.41 33.97
C ARG A 62 31.81 -34.32 32.93
N ALA A 63 32.70 -33.34 32.79
CA ALA A 63 32.62 -32.29 31.78
C ALA A 63 33.00 -32.76 30.36
N SER A 64 33.82 -33.81 30.23
CA SER A 64 34.24 -34.41 28.95
C SER A 64 33.19 -35.38 28.38
N VAL A 65 32.32 -35.93 29.23
CA VAL A 65 31.20 -36.78 28.78
C VAL A 65 30.33 -36.05 27.76
N THR A 66 30.18 -36.60 26.56
CA THR A 66 29.37 -36.03 25.47
C THR A 66 28.88 -37.13 24.53
N VAL A 67 28.27 -36.76 23.41
CA VAL A 67 27.85 -37.69 22.37
C VAL A 67 28.51 -37.36 21.04
N ILE A 68 28.72 -38.39 20.23
CA ILE A 68 29.31 -38.32 18.90
C ILE A 68 28.51 -39.21 17.96
N GLN A 69 28.64 -38.98 16.65
CA GLN A 69 27.88 -39.72 15.65
C GLN A 69 28.60 -41.01 15.25
N CYS A 70 27.85 -42.09 15.13
CA CYS A 70 28.31 -43.36 14.57
C CYS A 70 27.74 -43.54 13.16
N PHE A 71 28.61 -43.72 12.16
CA PHE A 71 28.22 -43.97 10.78
C PHE A 71 29.09 -45.09 10.19
N ALA A 72 28.47 -46.21 9.79
CA ALA A 72 29.17 -47.37 9.20
C ALA A 72 30.44 -47.75 9.99
N ASP A 73 30.29 -47.88 11.31
CA ASP A 73 31.35 -48.22 12.28
C ASP A 73 32.50 -47.20 12.37
N LYS A 74 32.30 -45.98 11.84
CA LYS A 74 33.23 -44.85 11.99
C LYS A 74 32.64 -43.81 12.94
N ILE A 75 33.45 -43.47 13.95
CA ILE A 75 33.15 -42.45 14.95
C ILE A 75 33.54 -41.08 14.41
N GLN A 76 32.58 -40.16 14.36
CA GLN A 76 32.77 -38.82 13.81
C GLN A 76 32.14 -37.74 14.72
N PRO A 77 32.58 -36.48 14.62
CA PRO A 77 31.85 -35.36 15.20
C PRO A 77 30.39 -35.34 14.75
N LEU A 78 29.53 -34.65 15.50
CA LEU A 78 28.12 -34.48 15.13
C LEU A 78 28.01 -33.83 13.74
N ALA A 79 27.10 -34.32 12.91
CA ALA A 79 26.79 -33.72 11.62
C ALA A 79 26.38 -32.23 11.77
N SER A 80 26.64 -31.46 10.71
CA SER A 80 26.22 -30.06 10.65
C SER A 80 24.74 -29.91 10.97
N GLY A 81 24.39 -28.92 11.80
CA GLY A 81 23.03 -28.68 12.27
C GLY A 81 22.63 -29.44 13.54
N TRP A 82 23.42 -30.41 14.01
CA TRP A 82 23.18 -31.06 15.30
C TRP A 82 23.97 -30.41 16.43
N SER A 83 23.39 -30.37 17.63
CA SER A 83 24.04 -29.83 18.83
C SER A 83 23.70 -30.68 20.05
N CYS A 84 24.68 -30.79 20.95
CA CYS A 84 24.57 -31.47 22.24
C CYS A 84 24.81 -30.45 23.35
N ASP A 85 23.75 -30.04 24.03
CA ASP A 85 23.82 -29.10 25.14
C ASP A 85 24.02 -29.82 26.47
N LYS A 86 24.80 -29.21 27.38
CA LYS A 86 25.03 -29.73 28.74
C LYS A 86 23.83 -29.50 29.68
N LYS A 87 22.94 -28.56 29.34
CA LYS A 87 21.79 -28.15 30.16
C LYS A 87 20.52 -28.07 29.32
N ARG A 88 19.39 -28.38 29.94
CA ARG A 88 18.06 -28.20 29.35
C ARG A 88 17.80 -26.72 29.12
N ASN A 89 17.19 -26.37 28.00
CA ASN A 89 16.67 -25.03 27.76
C ASN A 89 15.24 -24.87 28.33
N GLN A 90 14.62 -23.73 28.02
CA GLN A 90 13.30 -23.36 28.56
C GLN A 90 12.10 -24.09 27.92
N TYR A 91 12.30 -24.88 26.87
CA TYR A 91 11.21 -25.50 26.12
C TYR A 91 10.83 -26.88 26.68
N ASP A 92 9.59 -27.28 26.42
CA ASP A 92 9.05 -28.57 26.81
C ASP A 92 9.70 -29.71 26.01
N LEU A 93 9.94 -30.84 26.70
CA LEU A 93 10.52 -32.04 26.10
C LEU A 93 9.42 -32.98 25.61
N GLY A 94 9.70 -33.69 24.52
CA GLY A 94 8.87 -34.76 24.00
C GLY A 94 7.97 -34.31 22.85
N LEU A 95 7.70 -35.22 21.93
CA LEU A 95 6.81 -34.94 20.82
C LEU A 95 5.36 -34.87 21.28
N GLN A 96 4.57 -34.08 20.56
CA GLN A 96 3.12 -34.07 20.72
C GLN A 96 2.56 -35.47 20.36
N LYS A 97 1.92 -36.14 21.32
CA LYS A 97 1.16 -37.37 21.05
C LYS A 97 -0.17 -36.97 20.42
N ASN A 98 -0.44 -37.37 19.18
CA ASN A 98 -1.77 -37.23 18.57
C ASN A 98 -2.80 -37.95 19.45
N LYS A 99 -3.88 -37.27 19.80
CA LYS A 99 -4.91 -37.73 20.75
C LYS A 99 -5.58 -39.03 20.27
N THR A 100 -5.13 -40.17 20.80
CA THR A 100 -5.99 -41.31 21.16
C THR A 100 -5.43 -41.96 22.42
N GLY A 101 -6.03 -41.63 23.57
CA GLY A 101 -5.74 -42.29 24.84
C GLY A 101 -5.54 -41.32 26.00
N GLN A 102 -6.48 -41.31 26.93
CA GLN A 102 -6.28 -40.77 28.29
C GLN A 102 -5.07 -41.46 28.92
N GLY A 103 -3.93 -40.78 28.93
CA GLY A 103 -2.72 -41.20 29.63
C GLY A 103 -2.63 -40.49 30.97
N LYS A 104 -2.68 -41.28 32.05
CA LYS A 104 -2.65 -40.87 33.46
C LYS A 104 -1.54 -39.85 33.77
N ALA A 105 -1.84 -38.96 34.71
CA ALA A 105 -0.89 -38.06 35.35
C ALA A 105 0.44 -38.76 35.68
N ARG A 106 1.56 -38.18 35.24
CA ARG A 106 2.90 -38.58 35.65
C ARG A 106 2.97 -38.52 37.19
N LYS A 107 3.06 -39.68 37.83
CA LYS A 107 3.55 -39.75 39.20
C LYS A 107 4.98 -39.22 39.20
N ASN A 108 5.29 -38.37 40.18
CA ASN A 108 6.67 -38.08 40.54
C ASN A 108 7.38 -39.40 40.82
N GLU A 109 8.26 -39.81 39.91
CA GLU A 109 9.23 -40.86 40.21
C GLU A 109 10.26 -40.24 41.15
N THR A 110 9.98 -40.37 42.44
CA THR A 110 11.00 -40.41 43.48
C THR A 110 12.09 -41.38 43.02
N SER A 111 13.30 -40.85 42.87
CA SER A 111 14.52 -41.58 42.61
C SER A 111 14.70 -42.65 43.67
N ILE A 112 14.40 -43.91 43.33
CA ILE A 112 14.81 -45.05 44.13
C ILE A 112 16.29 -45.27 43.81
N CYS A 113 17.16 -44.69 44.64
CA CYS A 113 18.55 -45.10 44.73
C CYS A 113 18.59 -46.56 45.21
N GLY A 114 18.85 -47.48 44.29
CA GLY A 114 19.34 -48.81 44.63
C GLY A 114 20.71 -48.65 45.28
N VAL A 115 20.80 -48.98 46.57
CA VAL A 115 22.05 -49.04 47.32
C VAL A 115 22.84 -50.25 46.79
N GLY A 116 23.97 -50.02 46.10
CA GLY A 116 24.86 -51.10 45.69
C GLY A 116 25.92 -50.78 44.62
N SER A 117 25.73 -49.79 43.74
CA SER A 117 26.74 -49.42 42.72
C SER A 117 26.89 -47.90 42.60
N LYS A 118 28.14 -47.41 42.46
CA LYS A 118 28.47 -46.01 42.16
C LYS A 118 28.24 -45.71 40.68
N LYS A 119 27.02 -45.94 40.21
CA LYS A 119 26.61 -45.65 38.83
C LYS A 119 26.30 -44.16 38.68
N GLU A 120 27.08 -43.47 37.86
CA GLU A 120 26.87 -42.05 37.57
C GLU A 120 25.97 -41.85 36.35
N TYR A 121 25.05 -40.88 36.46
CA TYR A 121 24.10 -40.51 35.41
C TYR A 121 24.40 -39.11 34.89
N VAL A 122 24.87 -39.02 33.63
CA VAL A 122 25.17 -37.76 32.96
C VAL A 122 24.10 -37.48 31.91
N ARG A 123 23.41 -36.33 32.04
CA ARG A 123 22.36 -35.91 31.11
C ARG A 123 22.91 -35.03 30.00
N ARG A 124 22.47 -35.24 28.77
CA ARG A 124 22.79 -34.42 27.60
C ARG A 124 21.53 -34.15 26.79
N PHE A 125 21.45 -32.98 26.15
CA PHE A 125 20.26 -32.54 25.46
C PHE A 125 20.57 -32.32 23.98
N MET A 126 19.99 -33.16 23.13
CA MET A 126 20.20 -33.09 21.69
C MET A 126 19.15 -32.21 21.04
N ARG A 127 19.58 -31.34 20.12
CA ARG A 127 18.72 -30.55 19.25
C ARG A 127 19.22 -30.54 17.82
N CYS A 128 18.31 -30.33 16.89
CA CYS A 128 18.57 -30.30 15.46
C CYS A 128 18.07 -28.96 14.90
N ALA A 129 18.94 -28.25 14.18
CA ALA A 129 18.61 -27.05 13.43
C ALA A 129 17.57 -27.35 12.33
N PRO A 130 16.85 -26.34 11.81
CA PRO A 130 15.98 -26.50 10.64
C PRO A 130 16.73 -27.17 9.48
N THR A 131 16.11 -28.18 8.87
CA THR A 131 16.72 -28.99 7.81
C THR A 131 15.65 -29.57 6.89
N ASP A 132 16.01 -29.80 5.63
CA ASP A 132 15.20 -30.53 4.66
C ASP A 132 15.43 -32.05 4.74
N SER A 133 16.50 -32.47 5.42
CA SER A 133 16.85 -33.88 5.63
C SER A 133 16.38 -34.37 6.99
N TYR A 134 15.36 -35.23 6.98
CA TYR A 134 14.81 -35.85 8.20
C TYR A 134 15.39 -37.25 8.49
N ALA A 135 16.62 -37.49 8.03
CA ALA A 135 17.32 -38.75 8.23
C ALA A 135 17.70 -38.94 9.71
N PRO A 136 17.42 -40.10 10.32
CA PRO A 136 17.87 -40.41 11.68
C PRO A 136 19.39 -40.46 11.78
N ILE A 137 19.92 -40.13 12.96
CA ILE A 137 21.34 -40.31 13.29
C ILE A 137 21.51 -41.31 14.43
N THR A 138 22.58 -42.11 14.37
CA THR A 138 22.98 -43.00 15.46
C THR A 138 24.06 -42.32 16.28
N LEU A 139 23.85 -42.26 17.60
CA LEU A 139 24.73 -41.61 18.56
C LEU A 139 25.32 -42.63 19.53
N VAL A 140 26.58 -42.42 19.88
CA VAL A 140 27.29 -43.14 20.94
C VAL A 140 27.82 -42.13 21.96
N ALA A 141 27.96 -42.54 23.21
CA ALA A 141 28.56 -41.70 24.25
C ALA A 141 30.09 -41.70 24.12
N LYS A 142 30.69 -40.58 24.52
CA LYS A 142 32.14 -40.35 24.59
C LYS A 142 32.51 -39.85 25.97
N VAL A 143 33.59 -40.36 26.54
CA VAL A 143 34.25 -39.80 27.74
C VAL A 143 35.77 -39.79 27.54
N GLU A 144 36.47 -38.89 28.21
CA GLU A 144 37.92 -38.76 28.15
C GLU A 144 38.53 -38.90 29.55
N PHE A 145 39.49 -39.82 29.69
CA PHE A 145 40.31 -40.05 30.88
C PHE A 145 41.78 -39.90 30.49
N ASP A 146 42.53 -39.03 31.18
CA ASP A 146 43.97 -38.83 30.95
C ASP A 146 44.38 -38.66 29.47
N GLY A 147 43.54 -37.97 28.68
CA GLY A 147 43.74 -37.73 27.25
C GLY A 147 43.31 -38.90 26.34
N GLN A 148 42.92 -40.04 26.90
CA GLN A 148 42.40 -41.20 26.17
C GLN A 148 40.87 -41.12 26.04
N VAL A 149 40.36 -41.35 24.83
CA VAL A 149 38.93 -41.32 24.53
C VAL A 149 38.34 -42.72 24.60
N TYR A 150 37.22 -42.85 25.30
CA TYR A 150 36.41 -44.06 25.43
C TYR A 150 35.02 -43.83 24.84
N THR A 151 34.48 -44.85 24.18
CA THR A 151 33.17 -44.79 23.53
C THR A 151 32.26 -45.92 23.98
N SER A 152 30.95 -45.69 23.98
CA SER A 152 29.97 -46.73 24.33
C SER A 152 29.81 -47.81 23.24
N ALA A 153 30.37 -47.57 22.06
CA ALA A 153 30.71 -48.63 21.10
C ALA A 153 32.08 -49.19 21.48
N GLY A 154 32.15 -50.45 21.93
CA GLY A 154 33.40 -51.16 22.23
C GLY A 154 33.92 -51.15 23.68
N CYS A 155 33.15 -50.79 24.71
CA CYS A 155 33.60 -50.97 26.11
C CYS A 155 33.39 -52.41 26.60
N ALA A 156 34.47 -53.03 27.07
CA ALA A 156 34.66 -54.47 27.28
C ALA A 156 33.80 -55.08 28.40
N GLY A 157 33.18 -56.23 28.12
CA GLY A 157 32.51 -57.06 29.12
C GLY A 157 31.55 -58.07 28.52
N ASP A 158 30.44 -57.60 27.93
CA ASP A 158 29.36 -58.43 27.40
C ASP A 158 28.73 -57.79 26.15
N GLU A 159 28.86 -58.46 25.02
CA GLU A 159 28.15 -58.49 23.72
C GLU A 159 27.24 -57.37 23.13
N GLU A 160 27.03 -56.16 23.66
CA GLU A 160 26.23 -55.15 22.91
C GLU A 160 26.79 -53.71 22.91
N ASP A 161 27.15 -53.21 21.71
CA ASP A 161 27.45 -51.80 21.47
C ASP A 161 26.24 -50.91 21.85
N SER A 162 26.41 -50.04 22.85
CA SER A 162 25.33 -49.17 23.30
C SER A 162 25.26 -47.91 22.44
N SER A 163 24.15 -47.76 21.72
CA SER A 163 23.85 -46.61 20.88
C SER A 163 22.39 -46.17 20.99
N VAL A 164 22.11 -44.91 20.63
CA VAL A 164 20.75 -44.36 20.57
C VAL A 164 20.52 -43.74 19.19
N VAL A 165 19.38 -44.03 18.58
CA VAL A 165 18.99 -43.41 17.32
C VAL A 165 18.11 -42.19 17.61
N VAL A 166 18.53 -41.02 17.12
CA VAL A 166 17.75 -39.78 17.23
C VAL A 166 17.20 -39.40 15.86
N LYS A 167 15.87 -39.34 15.75
CA LYS A 167 15.19 -38.97 14.52
C LYS A 167 14.75 -37.50 14.54
N PRO A 168 15.20 -36.66 13.60
CA PRO A 168 14.63 -35.33 13.41
C PRO A 168 13.23 -35.44 12.81
N ILE A 169 12.31 -34.61 13.29
CA ILE A 169 10.89 -34.56 12.87
C ILE A 169 10.57 -33.16 12.38
N ARG A 170 9.77 -33.07 11.32
CA ARG A 170 9.26 -31.80 10.81
C ARG A 170 8.46 -31.10 11.91
N PRO A 171 8.75 -29.83 12.24
CA PRO A 171 7.92 -29.06 13.16
C PRO A 171 6.47 -29.01 12.68
N PHE A 172 5.50 -29.10 13.60
CA PHE A 172 4.08 -28.96 13.26
C PHE A 172 3.72 -27.48 13.09
N VAL A 173 2.61 -27.24 12.40
CA VAL A 173 2.00 -25.92 12.25
C VAL A 173 0.66 -25.94 12.99
N ILE A 174 0.43 -24.96 13.86
CA ILE A 174 -0.88 -24.72 14.47
C ILE A 174 -1.62 -23.77 13.53
N LYS A 175 -2.67 -24.24 12.88
CA LYS A 175 -3.40 -23.39 11.95
C LYS A 175 -4.26 -22.37 12.69
N ALA A 176 -4.59 -21.28 12.03
CA ALA A 176 -5.52 -20.27 12.54
C ALA A 176 -6.88 -20.88 12.94
N GLU A 177 -7.37 -21.88 12.19
CA GLU A 177 -8.62 -22.60 12.50
C GLU A 177 -8.57 -23.44 13.78
N ASP A 178 -7.37 -23.83 14.24
CA ASP A 178 -7.18 -24.59 15.48
C ASP A 178 -7.16 -23.70 16.73
N LEU A 179 -7.09 -22.37 16.54
CA LEU A 179 -7.04 -21.41 17.64
C LEU A 179 -8.44 -21.08 18.15
N SER A 180 -8.58 -21.08 19.48
CA SER A 180 -9.79 -20.58 20.13
C SER A 180 -9.70 -19.05 20.30
N GLU A 181 -10.60 -18.33 19.65
CA GLU A 181 -10.70 -16.88 19.72
C GLU A 181 -11.58 -16.41 20.89
N SER A 182 -11.16 -15.35 21.56
CA SER A 182 -11.98 -14.57 22.48
C SER A 182 -11.63 -13.08 22.34
N ALA A 183 -12.56 -12.19 22.64
CA ALA A 183 -12.32 -10.76 22.56
C ALA A 183 -12.96 -10.04 23.75
N ASP A 184 -12.24 -9.06 24.29
CA ASP A 184 -12.68 -8.25 25.42
C ASP A 184 -12.52 -6.75 25.07
N ALA A 185 -13.46 -5.92 25.53
CA ALA A 185 -13.33 -4.46 25.41
C ALA A 185 -12.18 -3.98 26.31
N ALA A 186 -11.08 -3.53 25.71
CA ALA A 186 -9.87 -3.15 26.43
C ALA A 186 -9.97 -1.73 27.01
N TYR A 187 -10.57 -0.81 26.24
CA TYR A 187 -10.83 0.58 26.62
C TYR A 187 -12.02 1.11 25.82
N VAL A 188 -12.90 1.90 26.45
CA VAL A 188 -14.05 2.52 25.80
C VAL A 188 -14.25 3.93 26.34
N ASP A 189 -14.32 4.89 25.43
CA ASP A 189 -14.68 6.28 25.67
C ASP A 189 -15.55 6.79 24.50
N ALA A 190 -16.05 8.02 24.59
CA ALA A 190 -16.96 8.60 23.61
C ALA A 190 -16.37 8.76 22.19
N ARG A 191 -15.03 8.76 22.04
CA ARG A 191 -14.34 8.93 20.75
C ARG A 191 -13.37 7.81 20.40
N CYS A 192 -12.83 7.10 21.39
CA CYS A 192 -11.88 6.02 21.19
C CYS A 192 -12.41 4.72 21.77
N THR A 193 -12.33 3.65 20.97
CA THR A 193 -12.61 2.29 21.43
C THR A 193 -11.46 1.37 21.09
N ILE A 194 -11.05 0.56 22.06
CA ILE A 194 -10.02 -0.46 21.90
C ILE A 194 -10.60 -1.80 22.29
N GLN A 195 -10.52 -2.76 21.39
CA GLN A 195 -10.84 -4.15 21.63
C GLN A 195 -9.57 -4.99 21.59
N CYS A 196 -9.37 -5.86 22.58
CA CYS A 196 -8.28 -6.82 22.60
C CYS A 196 -8.82 -8.20 22.23
N SER A 197 -8.32 -8.77 21.15
CA SER A 197 -8.58 -10.15 20.76
C SER A 197 -7.45 -11.06 21.22
N TYR A 198 -7.81 -12.27 21.64
CA TYR A 198 -6.93 -13.28 22.21
C TYR A 198 -7.13 -14.61 21.49
N TRP A 199 -6.04 -15.26 21.12
CA TRP A 199 -6.06 -16.59 20.51
C TRP A 199 -5.33 -17.60 21.39
N THR A 200 -5.98 -18.70 21.73
CA THR A 200 -5.40 -19.75 22.56
C THR A 200 -5.27 -21.05 21.75
N PRO A 201 -4.04 -21.60 21.61
CA PRO A 201 -3.84 -22.85 20.90
C PRO A 201 -4.40 -24.06 21.68
N PRO A 202 -4.61 -25.20 21.01
CA PRO A 202 -5.18 -26.37 21.66
C PRO A 202 -4.21 -26.98 22.69
N SER A 203 -4.72 -27.21 23.91
CA SER A 203 -3.94 -27.88 24.97
C SER A 203 -3.36 -29.23 24.50
N PRO A 204 -2.08 -29.53 24.81
CA PRO A 204 -1.21 -28.86 25.79
C PRO A 204 -0.35 -27.72 25.24
N MET A 205 -0.60 -27.24 24.02
CA MET A 205 0.19 -26.18 23.41
C MET A 205 -0.09 -24.81 24.06
N TYR A 206 0.94 -23.98 24.17
CA TYR A 206 0.81 -22.57 24.52
C TYR A 206 1.96 -21.76 23.92
N PHE A 207 1.72 -20.47 23.67
CA PHE A 207 2.75 -19.56 23.18
C PHE A 207 3.61 -19.05 24.34
N THR A 208 4.93 -19.07 24.15
CA THR A 208 5.90 -18.62 25.14
C THR A 208 6.51 -17.26 24.82
N ARG A 209 6.58 -16.89 23.53
CA ARG A 209 7.10 -15.58 23.09
C ARG A 209 6.33 -15.04 21.89
N ASN A 210 6.07 -13.73 21.87
CA ASN A 210 5.57 -12.97 20.74
C ASN A 210 6.72 -12.14 20.16
N LEU A 211 7.12 -12.44 18.92
CA LEU A 211 8.20 -11.71 18.25
C LEU A 211 7.70 -10.46 17.51
N GLY A 212 6.38 -10.25 17.45
CA GLY A 212 5.76 -9.12 16.77
C GLY A 212 5.56 -9.34 15.28
N LEU A 213 5.32 -8.25 14.56
CA LEU A 213 5.22 -8.23 13.10
C LEU A 213 6.61 -8.13 12.46
N GLY A 214 6.81 -8.81 11.33
CA GLY A 214 8.01 -8.64 10.50
C GLY A 214 8.15 -7.22 9.94
N ARG A 215 7.03 -6.57 9.63
CA ARG A 215 6.90 -5.19 9.14
C ARG A 215 5.62 -4.58 9.71
N SER A 216 5.70 -3.32 10.15
CA SER A 216 4.55 -2.53 10.56
C SER A 216 4.25 -1.43 9.53
N VAL A 217 3.02 -0.95 9.53
CA VAL A 217 2.65 0.28 8.82
C VAL A 217 3.46 1.43 9.42
N GLU A 218 4.03 2.29 8.57
CA GLU A 218 4.69 3.51 9.04
C GLU A 218 3.63 4.56 9.37
N PHE A 219 3.45 4.82 10.65
CA PHE A 219 2.41 5.71 11.17
C PHE A 219 3.04 6.69 12.16
N SER A 220 2.90 8.00 11.91
CA SER A 220 3.58 9.05 12.69
C SER A 220 3.09 9.14 14.14
N GLU A 221 1.87 8.67 14.37
CA GLU A 221 1.19 8.62 15.67
C GLU A 221 1.27 7.22 16.29
N GLU A 222 2.21 6.37 15.86
CA GLU A 222 2.39 5.03 16.44
C GLU A 222 3.01 5.11 17.84
N GLY A 223 2.40 4.41 18.80
CA GLY A 223 2.95 4.32 20.15
C GLY A 223 4.17 3.38 20.23
N GLU A 224 5.03 3.60 21.22
CA GLU A 224 6.36 2.96 21.33
C GLU A 224 6.33 1.42 21.41
N LEU A 225 5.24 0.84 21.92
CA LEU A 225 5.11 -0.61 22.12
C LEU A 225 4.22 -1.29 21.08
N PHE A 226 3.69 -0.56 20.11
CA PHE A 226 2.70 -1.08 19.18
C PHE A 226 3.24 -1.20 17.75
N GLN A 227 2.76 -2.22 17.06
CA GLN A 227 3.05 -2.46 15.65
C GLN A 227 1.73 -2.64 14.90
N THR A 228 1.34 -1.61 14.16
CA THR A 228 0.17 -1.62 13.29
C THR A 228 0.40 -2.53 12.09
N SER A 229 -0.50 -3.50 11.90
CA SER A 229 -0.50 -4.41 10.74
C SER A 229 -1.22 -3.80 9.55
N PHE A 230 -2.37 -3.17 9.79
CA PHE A 230 -3.17 -2.54 8.76
C PHE A 230 -4.02 -1.38 9.31
N LEU A 231 -4.36 -0.44 8.42
CA LEU A 231 -5.26 0.70 8.61
C LEU A 231 -6.46 0.54 7.68
N HIS A 232 -7.64 0.89 8.15
CA HIS A 232 -8.83 0.82 7.33
C HIS A 232 -9.86 1.90 7.67
N GLU A 233 -10.73 2.15 6.70
CA GLU A 233 -11.86 3.07 6.81
C GLU A 233 -13.08 2.35 7.40
N GLU A 234 -13.69 2.96 8.40
CA GLU A 234 -15.00 2.62 8.95
C GLU A 234 -16.10 3.51 8.32
N ALA A 235 -17.37 3.15 8.51
CA ALA A 235 -18.47 4.01 8.10
C ALA A 235 -18.38 5.38 8.80
N TYR A 236 -18.88 6.44 8.15
CA TYR A 236 -18.87 7.82 8.67
C TYR A 236 -17.49 8.47 8.82
N ASN A 237 -16.53 8.13 7.95
CA ASN A 237 -15.21 8.75 7.87
C ASN A 237 -14.31 8.56 9.10
N LEU A 238 -14.58 7.54 9.92
CA LEU A 238 -13.72 7.18 11.05
C LEU A 238 -12.68 6.15 10.61
N GLY A 239 -11.42 6.35 10.96
CA GLY A 239 -10.34 5.39 10.73
C GLY A 239 -10.25 4.38 11.87
N TRP A 240 -9.84 3.15 11.56
CA TRP A 240 -9.41 2.19 12.57
C TRP A 240 -8.12 1.49 12.16
N LYS A 241 -7.36 1.06 13.17
CA LYS A 241 -6.11 0.34 12.98
C LYS A 241 -6.12 -0.96 13.76
N ALA A 242 -5.41 -1.96 13.25
CA ALA A 242 -5.22 -3.22 13.94
C ALA A 242 -3.74 -3.58 14.01
N GLY A 243 -3.30 -4.15 15.12
CA GLY A 243 -1.88 -4.42 15.34
C GLY A 243 -1.61 -5.20 16.61
N VAL A 244 -0.33 -5.38 16.91
CA VAL A 244 0.14 -6.19 18.05
C VAL A 244 1.04 -5.36 18.95
N VAL A 245 1.05 -5.71 20.25
CA VAL A 245 2.00 -5.12 21.21
C VAL A 245 3.30 -5.92 21.17
N ARG A 246 4.42 -5.26 20.97
CA ARG A 246 5.76 -5.87 20.93
C ARG A 246 6.37 -5.92 22.33
N GLY A 247 6.88 -7.07 22.73
CA GLY A 247 7.65 -7.21 23.98
C GLY A 247 6.82 -7.14 25.28
N GLY A 248 5.49 -7.17 25.20
CA GLY A 248 4.56 -7.09 26.34
C GLY A 248 4.15 -8.43 26.96
N ASP A 249 4.95 -9.48 26.78
CA ASP A 249 4.54 -10.87 27.09
C ASP A 249 4.65 -11.24 28.57
N TYR A 250 5.20 -10.38 29.43
CA TYR A 250 5.34 -10.64 30.86
C TYR A 250 4.14 -10.12 31.67
N SER A 251 3.79 -10.84 32.74
CA SER A 251 2.54 -10.71 33.52
C SER A 251 2.42 -9.45 34.39
N GLY A 252 3.11 -8.37 34.06
CA GLY A 252 3.11 -7.12 34.81
C GLY A 252 3.22 -5.85 33.97
N LEU A 253 3.23 -5.94 32.64
CA LEU A 253 3.24 -4.74 31.80
C LEU A 253 1.90 -4.00 31.97
N GLN A 254 1.99 -2.71 32.28
CA GLN A 254 0.85 -1.80 32.24
C GLN A 254 0.88 -1.10 30.89
N LEU A 255 -0.12 -1.38 30.04
CA LEU A 255 -0.23 -0.76 28.72
C LEU A 255 -1.07 0.51 28.84
N HIS A 256 -0.54 1.64 28.40
CA HIS A 256 -1.26 2.90 28.35
C HIS A 256 -1.68 3.24 26.92
N LEU A 257 -2.65 4.15 26.76
CA LEU A 257 -3.07 4.63 25.43
C LEU A 257 -1.88 5.16 24.61
N SER A 258 -0.98 5.93 25.22
CA SER A 258 0.21 6.47 24.55
C SER A 258 1.15 5.41 23.99
N ASP A 259 1.13 4.20 24.55
CA ASP A 259 1.99 3.10 24.12
C ASP A 259 1.47 2.44 22.83
N ILE A 260 0.22 2.75 22.46
CA ILE A 260 -0.50 2.23 21.30
C ILE A 260 -0.61 3.29 20.19
N HIS A 261 -0.96 4.52 20.56
CA HIS A 261 -1.13 5.61 19.61
C HIS A 261 -0.88 6.95 20.32
N HIS A 262 -0.06 7.80 19.71
CA HIS A 262 0.22 9.17 20.15
C HIS A 262 -0.78 10.14 19.53
N GLY A 263 -1.28 11.12 20.28
CA GLY A 263 -2.18 12.14 19.71
C GLY A 263 -3.67 11.93 20.00
N PHE A 264 -4.05 10.87 20.73
CA PHE A 264 -5.40 10.76 21.31
C PHE A 264 -5.82 12.09 21.97
N TYR A 265 -7.08 12.49 21.81
CA TYR A 265 -7.65 13.78 22.26
C TYR A 265 -7.59 14.05 23.79
N HIS A 266 -6.91 13.19 24.56
CA HIS A 266 -6.72 13.30 26.00
C HIS A 266 -5.24 13.19 26.43
N PRO A 267 -4.40 14.19 26.09
CA PRO A 267 -2.97 14.19 26.47
C PRO A 267 -2.71 14.22 27.99
N TRP A 268 -3.73 14.44 28.84
CA TRP A 268 -3.58 14.65 30.28
C TRP A 268 -3.98 13.45 31.16
N LYS A 269 -4.60 12.39 30.60
CA LYS A 269 -5.15 11.27 31.41
C LYS A 269 -4.51 9.91 31.16
N ASN A 270 -3.75 9.75 30.07
CA ASN A 270 -3.06 8.51 29.63
C ASN A 270 -3.53 7.20 30.33
N PRO A 271 -4.80 6.80 30.14
CA PRO A 271 -5.41 5.72 30.92
C PRO A 271 -4.82 4.36 30.56
N LEU A 272 -5.00 3.41 31.47
CA LEU A 272 -4.63 2.02 31.29
C LEU A 272 -5.56 1.32 30.29
N VAL A 273 -4.98 0.50 29.42
CA VAL A 273 -5.65 -0.37 28.48
C VAL A 273 -5.57 -1.81 29.00
N ARG A 274 -6.72 -2.47 29.13
CA ARG A 274 -6.76 -3.85 29.63
C ARG A 274 -6.23 -4.82 28.57
N PHE A 275 -5.09 -5.43 28.84
CA PHE A 275 -4.35 -6.24 27.85
C PHE A 275 -3.95 -7.64 28.34
N HIS A 276 -4.25 -8.00 29.60
CA HIS A 276 -3.82 -9.27 30.23
C HIS A 276 -4.98 -10.10 30.79
N GLU A 277 -6.17 -10.01 30.18
CA GLU A 277 -7.39 -10.64 30.72
C GLU A 277 -7.50 -12.15 30.46
N ARG A 278 -6.71 -12.69 29.52
CA ARG A 278 -6.73 -14.12 29.13
C ARG A 278 -5.34 -14.76 29.24
N PRO A 279 -5.24 -16.06 29.57
CA PRO A 279 -3.97 -16.78 29.77
C PRO A 279 -3.30 -17.19 28.44
N THR A 280 -3.14 -16.25 27.51
CA THR A 280 -2.39 -16.42 26.25
C THR A 280 -1.62 -15.15 25.97
N ILE A 281 -0.47 -15.22 25.30
CA ILE A 281 0.28 -14.04 24.85
C ILE A 281 -0.03 -13.66 23.39
N MET A 282 -0.74 -14.50 22.65
CA MET A 282 -1.17 -14.18 21.29
C MET A 282 -2.37 -13.23 21.35
N ARG A 283 -2.07 -11.93 21.28
CA ARG A 283 -3.03 -10.84 21.45
C ARG A 283 -2.82 -9.78 20.39
N ALA A 284 -3.92 -9.23 19.89
CA ALA A 284 -3.90 -8.10 18.98
C ALA A 284 -4.98 -7.10 19.37
N LEU A 285 -4.72 -5.83 19.06
CA LEU A 285 -5.63 -4.73 19.37
C LEU A 285 -6.27 -4.21 18.10
N HIS A 286 -7.58 -4.00 18.19
CA HIS A 286 -8.36 -3.19 17.27
C HIS A 286 -8.60 -1.82 17.91
N VAL A 287 -8.20 -0.75 17.25
CA VAL A 287 -8.26 0.63 17.76
C VAL A 287 -9.07 1.48 16.78
N SER A 288 -10.26 1.92 17.18
CA SER A 288 -11.04 2.93 16.44
C SER A 288 -10.92 4.27 17.15
N ASP A 289 -10.61 5.32 16.38
CA ASP A 289 -10.52 6.71 16.86
C ASP A 289 -10.75 7.70 15.68
N ASP A 290 -10.76 9.00 15.96
CA ASP A 290 -10.86 10.07 14.95
C ASP A 290 -9.53 10.23 14.16
N MET A 291 -9.14 9.16 13.45
CA MET A 291 -7.92 9.10 12.64
C MET A 291 -8.20 9.39 11.17
N PRO A 292 -7.25 10.01 10.43
CA PRO A 292 -7.37 10.17 9.00
C PRO A 292 -7.60 8.83 8.29
N ILE A 293 -8.50 8.84 7.32
CA ILE A 293 -8.95 7.65 6.59
C ILE A 293 -7.83 7.12 5.70
N LEU A 294 -7.17 6.04 6.15
CA LEU A 294 -6.09 5.40 5.43
C LEU A 294 -6.40 3.92 5.21
N ARG A 295 -6.09 3.42 4.01
CA ARG A 295 -6.14 2.00 3.69
C ARG A 295 -4.72 1.53 3.41
N GLU A 296 -4.11 0.91 4.41
CA GLU A 296 -2.78 0.30 4.32
C GLU A 296 -2.85 -1.09 4.94
N ASP A 297 -2.15 -2.06 4.37
CA ASP A 297 -2.09 -3.43 4.91
C ASP A 297 -0.75 -4.01 4.54
N THR A 298 0.13 -4.15 5.54
CA THR A 298 1.48 -4.70 5.34
C THR A 298 1.47 -6.17 4.94
N ARG A 299 0.36 -6.89 5.20
CA ARG A 299 0.24 -8.34 5.08
C ARG A 299 1.35 -9.11 5.80
N SER A 300 1.99 -8.49 6.80
CA SER A 300 3.20 -9.01 7.41
C SER A 300 2.93 -10.23 8.30
N ALA A 301 3.94 -11.10 8.42
CA ALA A 301 3.92 -12.23 9.35
C ALA A 301 3.95 -11.72 10.80
N TRP A 302 2.91 -12.05 11.56
CA TRP A 302 2.93 -12.05 13.01
C TRP A 302 3.54 -13.36 13.52
N THR A 303 4.68 -13.27 14.22
CA THR A 303 5.49 -14.44 14.58
C THR A 303 5.45 -14.73 16.08
N LEU A 304 5.15 -15.97 16.46
CA LEU A 304 5.17 -16.46 17.83
C LEU A 304 6.03 -17.72 17.97
N ILE A 305 6.49 -18.01 19.18
CA ILE A 305 7.18 -19.26 19.54
C ILE A 305 6.31 -20.02 20.53
N ASP A 306 6.06 -21.30 20.25
CA ASP A 306 5.30 -22.18 21.15
C ASP A 306 6.17 -22.81 22.25
N ASN A 307 5.55 -23.58 23.14
CA ASN A 307 6.19 -24.19 24.30
C ASN A 307 7.20 -25.28 23.98
N VAL A 308 7.22 -25.82 22.76
CA VAL A 308 8.27 -26.75 22.30
C VAL A 308 9.30 -26.06 21.40
N GLY A 309 9.24 -24.74 21.28
CA GLY A 309 10.21 -23.92 20.56
C GLY A 309 10.01 -23.85 19.05
N THR A 310 8.84 -24.25 18.54
CA THR A 310 8.50 -24.11 17.13
C THR A 310 7.98 -22.71 16.85
N THR A 311 8.43 -22.12 15.75
CA THR A 311 7.96 -20.83 15.24
C THR A 311 6.63 -21.00 14.53
N GLN A 312 5.61 -20.27 14.96
CA GLN A 312 4.29 -20.18 14.32
C GLN A 312 4.14 -18.78 13.69
N LYS A 313 3.59 -18.72 12.48
CA LYS A 313 3.40 -17.46 11.73
C LYS A 313 1.94 -17.30 11.33
N TYR A 314 1.41 -16.10 11.53
CA TYR A 314 0.03 -15.74 11.24
C TYR A 314 -0.06 -14.40 10.52
N ARG A 315 -1.20 -14.07 9.93
CA ARG A 315 -1.51 -12.74 9.42
C ARG A 315 -2.74 -12.17 10.12
N LEU A 316 -2.70 -10.87 10.44
CA LEU A 316 -3.89 -10.14 10.84
C LEU A 316 -4.61 -9.61 9.60
N SER A 317 -5.93 -9.77 9.55
CA SER A 317 -6.75 -9.25 8.46
C SER A 317 -8.08 -8.71 8.95
N LYS A 318 -8.74 -7.91 8.11
CA LYS A 318 -10.09 -7.41 8.36
C LYS A 318 -11.11 -8.55 8.17
N SER A 319 -12.03 -8.67 9.13
CA SER A 319 -13.20 -9.56 9.05
C SER A 319 -14.18 -9.08 7.98
N SER A 320 -14.72 -10.02 7.21
CA SER A 320 -15.72 -9.76 6.15
C SER A 320 -17.03 -9.16 6.67
N GLY A 321 -17.30 -9.25 7.98
CA GLY A 321 -18.50 -8.70 8.64
C GLY A 321 -18.42 -7.21 9.03
N GLY A 322 -17.36 -6.49 8.63
CA GLY A 322 -17.30 -5.02 8.66
C GLY A 322 -16.64 -4.38 9.89
N PHE A 323 -16.60 -5.07 11.04
CA PHE A 323 -16.18 -4.45 12.32
C PHE A 323 -15.31 -5.37 13.20
N GLY A 324 -14.42 -6.13 12.59
CA GLY A 324 -13.57 -7.05 13.35
C GLY A 324 -12.23 -7.29 12.67
N MET A 325 -11.27 -7.70 13.47
CA MET A 325 -10.01 -8.27 13.04
C MET A 325 -10.10 -9.79 13.15
N ARG A 326 -9.42 -10.53 12.30
CA ARG A 326 -9.23 -11.97 12.41
C ARG A 326 -7.78 -12.35 12.20
N VAL A 327 -7.45 -13.57 12.59
CA VAL A 327 -6.17 -14.22 12.32
C VAL A 327 -6.35 -15.20 11.15
N GLU A 328 -5.42 -15.18 10.22
CA GLU A 328 -5.31 -16.11 9.09
C GLU A 328 -3.96 -16.83 9.13
N ASP A 329 -3.88 -18.00 8.49
CA ASP A 329 -2.62 -18.66 8.23
C ASP A 329 -1.72 -17.75 7.38
N TYR A 330 -0.44 -17.62 7.75
CA TYR A 330 0.50 -16.84 6.96
C TYR A 330 0.98 -17.65 5.76
N GLU A 331 0.63 -17.18 4.56
CA GLU A 331 1.30 -17.59 3.34
C GLU A 331 2.47 -16.64 3.07
N GLU A 332 3.63 -17.17 2.71
CA GLU A 332 4.80 -16.37 2.43
C GLU A 332 4.57 -15.57 1.14
N ILE A 333 4.21 -14.29 1.31
CA ILE A 333 4.05 -13.34 0.21
C ILE A 333 5.43 -12.70 -0.01
N ALA A 334 5.84 -12.58 -1.27
CA ALA A 334 7.07 -11.86 -1.62
C ALA A 334 7.02 -10.43 -1.05
N GLU A 335 8.04 -10.05 -0.29
CA GLU A 335 8.16 -8.67 0.19
C GLU A 335 8.26 -7.73 -0.99
N THR A 336 7.61 -6.58 -0.89
CA THR A 336 7.55 -5.56 -1.95
C THR A 336 8.26 -4.29 -1.51
N ASN A 337 8.99 -3.70 -2.44
CA ASN A 337 9.67 -2.43 -2.26
C ASN A 337 9.56 -1.57 -3.52
N VAL A 338 9.66 -0.26 -3.35
CA VAL A 338 9.92 0.66 -4.45
C VAL A 338 11.42 0.88 -4.47
N LYS A 339 12.04 0.87 -5.65
CA LYS A 339 13.48 1.15 -5.85
C LYS A 339 13.74 2.51 -6.48
N VAL A 340 12.91 2.90 -7.44
CA VAL A 340 12.93 4.22 -8.08
C VAL A 340 11.57 4.85 -7.86
N PHE A 341 11.55 6.10 -7.40
CA PHE A 341 10.32 6.88 -7.32
C PHE A 341 10.59 8.36 -7.61
N LYS A 342 10.07 8.86 -8.73
CA LYS A 342 10.26 10.26 -9.15
C LYS A 342 8.98 10.87 -9.69
N ILE A 343 8.92 12.19 -9.64
CA ILE A 343 7.88 13.03 -10.24
C ILE A 343 8.55 14.12 -11.09
N PHE A 344 8.07 14.31 -12.31
CA PHE A 344 8.64 15.29 -13.25
C PHE A 344 7.63 15.71 -14.32
N PHE A 345 7.91 16.82 -15.02
CA PHE A 345 7.16 17.23 -16.20
C PHE A 345 7.69 16.51 -17.45
N PRO A 346 6.88 16.37 -18.52
CA PRO A 346 7.33 15.83 -19.82
C PRO A 346 8.61 16.48 -20.37
N SER A 347 8.85 17.76 -20.06
CA SER A 347 10.08 18.48 -20.44
C SER A 347 11.35 18.04 -19.68
N GLY A 348 11.21 17.21 -18.65
CA GLY A 348 12.27 16.84 -17.72
C GLY A 348 12.66 17.94 -16.72
N GLN A 349 12.13 19.16 -16.87
CA GLN A 349 12.38 20.25 -15.93
C GLN A 349 11.60 20.04 -14.63
N PRO A 350 12.11 20.51 -13.48
CA PRO A 350 11.40 20.41 -12.21
C PRO A 350 10.35 21.51 -12.01
N ASN A 351 10.31 22.53 -12.87
CA ASN A 351 9.41 23.68 -12.75
C ASN A 351 8.62 23.86 -14.05
N SER A 352 7.35 24.23 -13.94
CA SER A 352 6.52 24.60 -15.08
C SER A 352 5.54 25.73 -14.71
N ASN A 353 5.26 26.59 -15.69
CA ASN A 353 4.20 27.61 -15.62
C ASN A 353 3.06 27.31 -16.60
N GLU A 354 2.99 26.08 -17.11
CA GLU A 354 2.08 25.65 -18.17
C GLU A 354 0.68 25.26 -17.67
N LEU A 355 0.07 26.11 -16.85
CA LEU A 355 -1.26 25.85 -16.29
C LEU A 355 -2.06 27.14 -16.08
N TYR A 356 -3.23 27.22 -16.71
CA TYR A 356 -4.14 28.37 -16.55
C TYR A 356 -5.09 28.15 -15.38
N THR A 357 -5.35 29.20 -14.61
CA THR A 357 -6.33 29.21 -13.50
C THR A 357 -7.78 29.31 -13.98
N ASN A 358 -8.25 28.29 -14.69
CA ASN A 358 -9.63 28.23 -15.23
C ASN A 358 -10.38 26.93 -14.89
N ASN A 359 -9.80 26.04 -14.08
CA ASN A 359 -10.34 24.72 -13.71
C ASN A 359 -10.55 23.72 -14.86
N ARG A 360 -10.22 24.08 -16.10
CA ARG A 360 -10.40 23.27 -17.32
C ARG A 360 -9.06 22.86 -17.91
N HIS A 361 -8.11 23.79 -18.00
CA HIS A 361 -6.77 23.55 -18.50
C HIS A 361 -6.03 22.59 -17.56
N GLN A 362 -5.34 21.62 -18.14
CA GLN A 362 -4.59 20.58 -17.44
C GLN A 362 -3.09 20.70 -17.74
N CYS A 363 -2.26 20.46 -16.72
CA CYS A 363 -0.81 20.31 -16.88
C CYS A 363 -0.44 18.84 -16.62
N LYS A 364 0.18 18.20 -17.62
CA LYS A 364 0.60 16.80 -17.55
C LYS A 364 1.81 16.65 -16.64
N VAL A 365 1.76 15.69 -15.74
CA VAL A 365 2.82 15.30 -14.82
C VAL A 365 3.07 13.81 -14.94
N LEU A 366 4.33 13.41 -14.88
CA LEU A 366 4.78 12.03 -14.98
C LEU A 366 5.31 11.55 -13.63
N ILE A 367 4.93 10.33 -13.28
CA ILE A 367 5.39 9.63 -12.08
C ILE A 367 6.13 8.37 -12.54
N GLU A 368 7.42 8.27 -12.23
CA GLU A 368 8.26 7.11 -12.54
C GLU A 368 8.38 6.22 -11.31
N VAL A 369 8.08 4.93 -11.47
CA VAL A 369 8.16 3.93 -10.40
C VAL A 369 8.86 2.67 -10.90
N VAL A 370 9.79 2.14 -10.10
CA VAL A 370 10.33 0.77 -10.27
C VAL A 370 10.00 -0.02 -9.00
N LYS A 371 9.19 -1.07 -9.12
CA LYS A 371 8.86 -1.99 -8.03
C LYS A 371 9.80 -3.20 -8.06
N GLU A 372 10.22 -3.64 -6.88
CA GLU A 372 10.91 -4.90 -6.66
C GLU A 372 10.13 -5.81 -5.69
N GLU A 373 10.24 -7.12 -5.90
CA GLU A 373 9.69 -8.16 -5.04
C GLU A 373 10.80 -9.15 -4.63
N THR A 374 10.79 -9.65 -3.40
CA THR A 374 11.76 -10.69 -2.98
C THR A 374 11.38 -12.05 -3.54
N LEU A 375 12.27 -12.66 -4.32
CA LEU A 375 12.27 -14.09 -4.60
C LEU A 375 12.89 -14.83 -3.40
N ASP A 376 12.17 -15.80 -2.84
CA ASP A 376 12.64 -16.68 -1.75
C ASP A 376 13.26 -15.92 -0.56
N GLY A 377 12.73 -14.74 -0.24
CA GLY A 377 13.12 -13.91 0.90
C GLY A 377 14.56 -13.34 0.86
N SER A 378 15.28 -13.48 -0.26
CA SER A 378 16.72 -13.15 -0.29
C SER A 378 17.18 -12.36 -1.52
N ILE A 379 16.46 -12.43 -2.65
CA ILE A 379 16.84 -11.74 -3.89
C ILE A 379 15.73 -10.79 -4.31
N TRP A 380 16.02 -9.49 -4.39
CA TRP A 380 15.09 -8.50 -4.95
C TRP A 380 15.06 -8.59 -6.48
N VAL A 381 13.87 -8.76 -7.05
CA VAL A 381 13.65 -8.88 -8.49
C VAL A 381 12.63 -7.83 -8.90
N GLU A 382 12.96 -7.07 -9.94
CA GLU A 382 12.06 -6.04 -10.48
C GLU A 382 10.79 -6.68 -11.08
N LYS A 383 9.65 -6.07 -10.78
CA LYS A 383 8.32 -6.57 -11.15
C LYS A 383 7.44 -5.41 -11.59
N PRO A 384 6.54 -5.63 -12.56
CA PRO A 384 5.56 -4.62 -12.91
C PRO A 384 4.58 -4.37 -11.75
N LEU A 385 4.18 -3.12 -11.59
CA LEU A 385 3.07 -2.68 -10.78
C LEU A 385 1.77 -3.34 -11.27
N THR A 386 0.95 -3.73 -10.31
CA THR A 386 -0.41 -4.17 -10.55
C THR A 386 -1.30 -2.98 -10.95
N ASN A 387 -2.46 -3.26 -11.56
CA ASN A 387 -3.41 -2.21 -11.93
C ASN A 387 -3.93 -1.40 -10.72
N GLU A 388 -4.08 -2.04 -9.56
CA GLU A 388 -4.48 -1.36 -8.32
C GLU A 388 -3.39 -0.40 -7.84
N GLU A 389 -2.12 -0.82 -7.87
CA GLU A 389 -0.98 0.04 -7.52
C GLU A 389 -0.89 1.24 -8.47
N LYS A 390 -1.05 1.04 -9.79
CA LYS A 390 -1.09 2.13 -10.78
C LYS A 390 -2.24 3.12 -10.55
N LYS A 391 -3.42 2.63 -10.18
CA LYS A 391 -4.58 3.47 -9.86
C LYS A 391 -4.37 4.26 -8.57
N SER A 392 -3.65 3.70 -7.60
CA SER A 392 -3.36 4.36 -6.33
C SER A 392 -2.41 5.56 -6.45
N ALA A 393 -1.64 5.65 -7.54
CA ALA A 393 -0.71 6.74 -7.76
C ALA A 393 -1.44 8.08 -7.90
N THR A 394 -0.96 9.11 -7.22
CA THR A 394 -1.56 10.46 -7.23
C THR A 394 -0.51 11.52 -6.90
N ILE A 395 -0.91 12.79 -6.96
CA ILE A 395 -0.07 13.95 -6.65
C ILE A 395 -0.65 14.66 -5.43
N THR A 396 0.21 15.04 -4.50
CA THR A 396 -0.16 15.72 -3.25
C THR A 396 0.76 16.92 -2.97
N PHE A 397 0.40 17.73 -1.97
CA PHE A 397 1.26 18.82 -1.51
C PHE A 397 2.60 18.30 -0.99
N TYR A 398 3.71 18.97 -1.32
CA TYR A 398 5.03 18.56 -0.87
C TYR A 398 5.18 18.73 0.65
N SER A 399 5.21 17.63 1.40
CA SER A 399 5.22 17.61 2.87
C SER A 399 5.86 16.33 3.42
N SER A 400 6.34 16.38 4.66
CA SER A 400 6.73 15.18 5.41
C SER A 400 5.55 14.30 5.81
N ASP A 401 4.34 14.86 5.81
CA ASP A 401 3.11 14.09 5.96
C ASP A 401 2.79 13.37 4.65
N LYS A 402 2.87 12.03 4.67
CA LYS A 402 2.60 11.18 3.51
C LYS A 402 1.15 11.25 3.02
N PHE A 403 0.26 11.86 3.81
CA PHE A 403 -1.16 12.00 3.55
C PHE A 403 -1.59 13.45 3.35
N ALA A 404 -0.63 14.36 3.18
CA ALA A 404 -0.92 15.76 2.94
C ALA A 404 -1.91 15.90 1.77
N PRO A 405 -3.04 16.62 1.96
CA PRO A 405 -3.98 16.84 0.87
C PRO A 405 -3.37 17.77 -0.19
N LEU A 406 -3.98 17.82 -1.37
CA LEU A 406 -3.70 18.91 -2.31
C LEU A 406 -4.12 20.26 -1.69
N PRO A 407 -3.43 21.37 -2.00
CA PRO A 407 -3.86 22.69 -1.55
C PRO A 407 -5.27 23.02 -2.06
N THR A 408 -6.02 23.83 -1.30
CA THR A 408 -7.37 24.24 -1.69
C THR A 408 -7.40 24.82 -3.11
N GLY A 409 -8.33 24.33 -3.93
CA GLY A 409 -8.50 24.75 -5.32
C GLY A 409 -7.61 24.02 -6.32
N TRP A 410 -6.71 23.14 -5.88
CA TRP A 410 -5.96 22.24 -6.76
C TRP A 410 -6.66 20.88 -6.87
N SER A 411 -6.56 20.29 -8.05
CA SER A 411 -7.08 18.94 -8.32
C SER A 411 -6.12 18.20 -9.25
N VAL A 412 -6.22 16.86 -9.21
CA VAL A 412 -5.46 15.97 -10.08
C VAL A 412 -6.42 14.98 -10.71
N ASP A 413 -6.36 14.87 -12.03
CA ASP A 413 -7.12 13.88 -12.78
C ASP A 413 -6.22 12.73 -13.23
N THR A 414 -6.85 11.57 -13.43
CA THR A 414 -6.20 10.39 -14.02
C THR A 414 -6.04 10.50 -15.52
N ASP A 415 -6.97 11.20 -16.19
CA ASP A 415 -7.09 11.20 -17.65
C ASP A 415 -7.08 12.63 -18.23
N LYS A 416 -6.52 12.75 -19.44
CA LYS A 416 -6.54 14.01 -20.19
C LYS A 416 -7.98 14.33 -20.60
N ASN A 417 -8.37 15.59 -20.45
CA ASN A 417 -9.61 16.11 -20.99
C ASN A 417 -9.43 16.60 -22.44
N ILE A 418 -10.47 17.24 -22.98
CA ILE A 418 -10.54 17.70 -24.38
C ILE A 418 -9.69 18.94 -24.67
N PHE A 419 -9.14 19.61 -23.67
CA PHE A 419 -8.38 20.85 -23.85
C PHE A 419 -6.91 20.56 -24.17
N ASP A 420 -6.27 21.49 -24.86
CA ASP A 420 -4.85 21.48 -25.14
C ASP A 420 -4.05 21.75 -23.87
N THR A 421 -2.82 21.25 -23.84
CA THR A 421 -1.86 21.46 -22.75
C THR A 421 -0.85 22.54 -23.16
N GLY A 422 -0.19 23.18 -22.20
CA GLY A 422 0.83 24.20 -22.48
C GLY A 422 0.27 25.62 -22.41
N ILE A 423 1.13 26.63 -22.53
CA ILE A 423 0.71 28.04 -22.62
C ILE A 423 0.56 28.44 -24.07
N ARG A 424 -0.36 29.38 -24.32
CA ARG A 424 -0.54 30.05 -25.60
C ARG A 424 0.77 30.76 -25.95
N SER A 425 1.43 30.34 -27.02
CA SER A 425 2.57 31.09 -27.59
C SER A 425 2.06 32.21 -28.49
N LEU A 426 2.63 33.41 -28.36
CA LEU A 426 2.29 34.56 -29.22
C LEU A 426 2.98 34.49 -30.59
N ASP A 427 4.04 33.68 -30.72
CA ASP A 427 4.92 33.62 -31.90
C ASP A 427 4.79 32.31 -32.69
N ALA A 428 3.85 31.43 -32.35
CA ALA A 428 3.71 30.12 -32.97
C ALA A 428 2.85 30.16 -34.24
N GLU A 429 3.46 30.49 -35.38
CA GLU A 429 2.95 30.02 -36.67
C GLU A 429 3.06 28.49 -36.72
N ASN A 430 1.92 27.79 -36.67
CA ASN A 430 1.78 26.35 -36.92
C ASN A 430 2.81 25.46 -36.19
N SER A 431 2.80 25.44 -34.86
CA SER A 431 3.37 24.32 -34.13
C SER A 431 2.26 23.30 -33.89
N VAL A 432 2.22 22.27 -34.74
CA VAL A 432 1.58 21.00 -34.40
C VAL A 432 2.17 20.58 -33.05
N CYS A 433 1.30 20.29 -32.07
CA CYS A 433 1.71 19.80 -30.76
C CYS A 433 2.74 18.69 -30.95
N ASP A 434 3.99 19.01 -30.63
CA ASP A 434 5.05 18.02 -30.61
C ASP A 434 4.59 16.97 -29.60
N ASP A 435 4.42 15.75 -30.10
CA ASP A 435 4.58 14.53 -29.34
C ASP A 435 6.05 14.51 -28.92
N SER A 436 6.42 15.42 -28.00
CA SER A 436 7.76 15.55 -27.48
C SER A 436 7.97 14.29 -26.67
N GLY A 437 8.50 13.27 -27.33
CA GLY A 437 8.98 12.06 -26.71
C GLY A 437 9.89 12.48 -25.57
N TYR A 438 9.37 12.41 -24.36
CA TYR A 438 10.17 12.56 -23.17
C TYR A 438 11.29 11.52 -23.28
N THR A 439 12.50 11.90 -22.90
CA THR A 439 13.59 10.93 -22.76
C THR A 439 13.21 10.02 -21.61
N VAL A 440 12.45 8.97 -21.91
CA VAL A 440 12.19 7.85 -21.01
C VAL A 440 13.58 7.40 -20.57
N THR A 441 13.76 7.31 -19.27
CA THR A 441 14.93 6.66 -18.69
C THR A 441 15.15 5.34 -19.43
N ASN A 442 16.40 5.05 -19.83
CA ASN A 442 16.76 3.83 -20.58
C ASN A 442 16.52 2.52 -19.78
N ASP A 443 15.76 2.57 -18.69
CA ASP A 443 15.33 1.42 -17.92
C ASP A 443 13.98 0.92 -18.46
N PRO A 444 13.93 -0.17 -19.25
CA PRO A 444 12.70 -0.72 -19.80
C PRO A 444 11.75 -1.30 -18.73
N ARG A 445 12.12 -1.23 -17.45
CA ARG A 445 11.36 -1.73 -16.30
C ARG A 445 10.78 -0.59 -15.45
N ALA A 446 11.12 0.66 -15.76
CA ALA A 446 10.50 1.82 -15.16
C ALA A 446 9.10 2.03 -15.72
N GLU A 447 8.11 2.10 -14.84
CA GLU A 447 6.73 2.38 -15.23
C GLU A 447 6.42 3.86 -15.05
N ILE A 448 5.92 4.46 -16.13
CA ILE A 448 5.51 5.86 -16.16
C ILE A 448 3.99 5.93 -16.01
N ILE A 449 3.54 6.67 -15.00
CA ILE A 449 2.13 6.92 -14.73
C ILE A 449 1.87 8.41 -14.97
N GLU A 450 0.86 8.70 -15.78
CA GLU A 450 0.47 10.07 -16.12
C GLU A 450 -0.61 10.60 -15.18
N ARG A 451 -0.49 11.85 -14.77
CA ARG A 451 -1.50 12.58 -13.99
C ARG A 451 -1.63 14.00 -14.51
N TYR A 452 -2.82 14.58 -14.36
CA TYR A 452 -3.15 15.86 -14.96
C TYR A 452 -3.57 16.86 -13.87
N MET A 453 -2.70 17.82 -13.58
CA MET A 453 -2.93 18.84 -12.56
C MET A 453 -3.86 19.93 -13.10
N ARG A 454 -4.84 20.35 -12.30
CA ARG A 454 -5.72 21.49 -12.56
C ARG A 454 -5.80 22.41 -11.36
N VAL A 455 -6.13 23.67 -11.62
CA VAL A 455 -6.29 24.68 -10.59
C VAL A 455 -7.52 25.55 -10.86
N ALA A 456 -8.30 25.76 -9.82
CA ALA A 456 -9.52 26.55 -9.84
C ALA A 456 -9.24 28.04 -10.13
N PRO A 457 -10.22 28.77 -10.70
CA PRO A 457 -10.12 30.22 -10.81
C PRO A 457 -10.06 30.87 -9.42
N GLY A 458 -9.36 32.00 -9.32
CA GLY A 458 -9.26 32.80 -8.08
C GLY A 458 -8.20 32.31 -7.08
N ILE A 459 -7.48 31.23 -7.39
CA ILE A 459 -6.34 30.78 -6.59
C ILE A 459 -5.13 31.69 -6.82
N PRO A 460 -4.34 32.03 -5.77
CA PRO A 460 -3.13 32.84 -5.90
C PRO A 460 -2.16 32.27 -6.94
N LEU A 461 -1.51 33.16 -7.71
CA LEU A 461 -0.55 32.80 -8.77
C LEU A 461 0.86 32.52 -8.19
N GLU A 462 0.91 31.78 -7.09
CA GLU A 462 2.14 31.44 -6.38
C GLU A 462 2.68 30.10 -6.84
N SER A 463 4.02 29.96 -6.83
CA SER A 463 4.69 28.70 -7.12
C SER A 463 4.50 27.71 -5.97
N ILE A 464 3.92 26.54 -6.25
CA ILE A 464 3.69 25.50 -5.25
C ILE A 464 4.45 24.23 -5.62
N ARG A 465 5.05 23.59 -4.61
CA ARG A 465 5.71 22.30 -4.74
C ARG A 465 4.75 21.14 -4.50
N PHE A 466 4.88 20.10 -5.31
CA PHE A 466 4.11 18.87 -5.22
C PHE A 466 5.02 17.64 -5.18
N MET A 467 4.51 16.58 -4.54
CA MET A 467 5.12 15.26 -4.50
C MET A 467 4.18 14.21 -5.10
N ALA A 468 4.73 13.09 -5.57
CA ALA A 468 3.92 11.93 -5.92
C ALA A 468 3.70 11.03 -4.70
N ARG A 469 2.56 10.33 -4.68
CA ARG A 469 2.18 9.33 -3.69
C ARG A 469 1.71 8.06 -4.41
N ILE A 470 2.10 6.88 -3.96
CA ILE A 470 1.63 5.58 -4.48
C ILE A 470 1.53 4.55 -3.36
N ILE A 471 0.61 3.60 -3.49
CA ILE A 471 0.51 2.42 -2.60
C ILE A 471 1.08 1.22 -3.35
N VAL A 472 2.15 0.63 -2.82
CA VAL A 472 2.79 -0.57 -3.39
C VAL A 472 2.88 -1.64 -2.31
N GLY A 473 2.33 -2.83 -2.58
CA GLY A 473 2.25 -3.90 -1.58
C GLY A 473 1.55 -3.50 -0.28
N GLY A 474 0.61 -2.55 -0.35
CA GLY A 474 -0.13 -2.05 0.81
C GLY A 474 0.58 -1.00 1.66
N VAL A 475 1.76 -0.54 1.23
CA VAL A 475 2.55 0.52 1.90
C VAL A 475 2.51 1.81 1.08
N VAL A 476 2.33 2.94 1.76
CA VAL A 476 2.36 4.26 1.12
C VAL A 476 3.79 4.78 0.97
N TYR A 477 4.15 5.03 -0.29
CA TYR A 477 5.39 5.71 -0.67
C TYR A 477 5.06 7.13 -1.13
N THR A 478 5.90 8.08 -0.76
CA THR A 478 5.90 9.45 -1.29
C THR A 478 7.27 9.78 -1.86
N THR A 479 7.34 10.68 -2.84
CA THR A 479 8.64 11.15 -3.33
C THR A 479 9.36 12.05 -2.31
N TYR A 480 8.65 12.58 -1.32
CA TYR A 480 9.23 13.17 -0.11
C TYR A 480 9.85 12.07 0.77
N GLY A 481 11.08 12.29 1.23
CA GLY A 481 11.82 11.35 2.09
C GLY A 481 12.40 10.14 1.35
N TYR A 482 12.09 9.98 0.07
CA TYR A 482 12.57 8.89 -0.76
C TYR A 482 13.90 9.27 -1.45
N VAL A 483 14.67 8.29 -1.92
CA VAL A 483 15.99 8.53 -2.53
C VAL A 483 15.89 9.59 -3.64
N GLY A 484 16.55 10.73 -3.44
CA GLY A 484 16.54 11.87 -4.35
C GLY A 484 15.52 12.98 -4.04
N ASN A 485 14.57 12.76 -3.13
CA ASN A 485 13.56 13.74 -2.69
C ASN A 485 12.87 14.48 -3.86
N SER A 486 12.46 13.74 -4.89
CA SER A 486 11.94 14.31 -6.14
C SER A 486 10.65 15.13 -5.93
N PHE A 487 10.58 16.29 -6.56
CA PHE A 487 9.43 17.19 -6.53
C PHE A 487 9.28 17.93 -7.85
N ILE A 488 8.08 18.47 -8.08
CA ILE A 488 7.81 19.44 -9.12
C ILE A 488 7.31 20.75 -8.51
N THR A 489 7.54 21.87 -9.20
CA THR A 489 6.96 23.16 -8.86
C THR A 489 6.05 23.64 -9.99
N LEU A 490 4.77 23.90 -9.69
CA LEU A 490 3.85 24.54 -10.64
C LEU A 490 3.62 26.00 -10.24
N SER A 491 3.75 26.89 -11.22
CA SER A 491 3.43 28.32 -11.09
C SER A 491 2.25 28.62 -12.00
N PRO A 492 1.01 28.59 -11.49
CA PRO A 492 -0.15 28.76 -12.33
C PRO A 492 -0.22 30.19 -12.87
N VAL A 493 -0.77 30.35 -14.06
CA VAL A 493 -0.87 31.63 -14.77
C VAL A 493 -2.31 32.07 -14.94
N ARG A 494 -2.51 33.38 -15.12
CA ARG A 494 -3.84 33.94 -15.41
C ARG A 494 -4.30 33.50 -16.80
N PRO A 495 -5.57 33.08 -16.96
CA PRO A 495 -6.17 32.87 -18.27
C PRO A 495 -6.00 34.11 -19.14
N TYR A 496 -5.62 33.92 -20.40
CA TYR A 496 -5.51 35.02 -21.35
C TYR A 496 -6.90 35.42 -21.86
N VAL A 497 -6.98 36.64 -22.38
CA VAL A 497 -8.16 37.16 -23.08
C VAL A 497 -7.78 37.42 -24.53
N ILE A 498 -8.60 36.96 -25.47
CA ILE A 498 -8.49 37.30 -26.89
C ILE A 498 -9.28 38.59 -27.08
N ARG A 499 -8.63 39.64 -27.56
CA ARG A 499 -9.26 40.93 -27.84
C ARG A 499 -9.95 40.90 -29.19
N VAL A 500 -10.94 41.76 -29.40
CA VAL A 500 -11.62 41.90 -30.71
C VAL A 500 -10.63 42.23 -31.83
N GLY A 501 -9.55 42.96 -31.54
CA GLY A 501 -8.47 43.22 -32.50
C GLY A 501 -7.70 41.98 -32.96
N GLU A 502 -7.81 40.87 -32.22
CA GLU A 502 -7.24 39.56 -32.52
C GLU A 502 -8.29 38.59 -33.13
N LEU A 503 -9.42 39.12 -33.64
CA LEU A 503 -10.47 38.36 -34.30
C LEU A 503 -10.52 38.65 -35.80
N THR A 504 -10.77 37.60 -36.58
CA THR A 504 -11.15 37.69 -37.99
C THR A 504 -12.66 37.49 -38.11
N VAL A 505 -13.34 38.44 -38.76
CA VAL A 505 -14.79 38.41 -38.98
C VAL A 505 -15.08 38.28 -40.47
N ASN A 506 -15.77 37.21 -40.87
CA ASN A 506 -16.22 37.02 -42.25
C ASN A 506 -17.75 37.06 -42.30
N ARG A 507 -18.31 37.86 -43.21
CA ARG A 507 -19.76 38.00 -43.41
C ARG A 507 -20.18 37.34 -44.72
N TYR A 508 -21.28 36.61 -44.70
CA TYR A 508 -21.92 36.03 -45.87
C TYR A 508 -23.43 36.31 -45.86
N ASP A 509 -23.98 36.69 -47.00
CA ASP A 509 -25.43 36.63 -47.27
C ASP A 509 -25.79 35.16 -47.48
N VAL A 510 -26.43 34.55 -46.49
CA VAL A 510 -26.71 33.10 -46.49
C VAL A 510 -28.15 32.79 -46.89
N PHE A 511 -29.02 33.79 -46.92
CA PHE A 511 -30.39 33.65 -47.42
C PHE A 511 -31.02 35.00 -47.75
N ASN A 512 -31.54 35.10 -48.97
CA ASN A 512 -32.36 36.20 -49.44
C ASN A 512 -33.60 35.63 -50.13
N GLY A 513 -34.79 35.89 -49.59
CA GLY A 513 -35.98 35.17 -50.04
C GLY A 513 -37.31 35.73 -49.56
N ALA A 514 -38.24 34.83 -49.22
CA ALA A 514 -39.64 35.13 -48.93
C ALA A 514 -39.80 36.33 -47.98
N VAL A 515 -40.85 37.13 -48.23
CA VAL A 515 -41.15 38.40 -47.55
C VAL A 515 -39.98 39.40 -47.51
N SER A 516 -39.10 39.35 -48.51
CA SER A 516 -37.86 40.15 -48.57
C SER A 516 -36.99 39.99 -47.33
N THR A 517 -36.98 38.77 -46.80
CA THR A 517 -36.10 38.37 -45.69
C THR A 517 -34.67 38.31 -46.19
N ASP A 518 -33.80 39.03 -45.51
CA ASP A 518 -32.36 39.07 -45.72
C ASP A 518 -31.68 38.55 -44.44
N LEU A 519 -30.87 37.50 -44.58
CA LEU A 519 -30.16 36.85 -43.50
C LEU A 519 -28.67 36.80 -43.80
N ASP A 520 -27.92 37.55 -43.01
CA ASP A 520 -26.46 37.51 -43.00
C ASP A 520 -25.95 36.68 -41.84
N MET A 521 -24.91 35.90 -42.09
CA MET A 521 -24.16 35.17 -41.08
C MET A 521 -22.74 35.71 -40.96
N TYR A 522 -22.31 35.97 -39.74
CA TYR A 522 -20.93 36.34 -39.40
C TYR A 522 -20.24 35.16 -38.75
N TYR A 523 -19.07 34.81 -39.27
CA TYR A 523 -18.20 33.78 -38.75
C TYR A 523 -16.99 34.46 -38.13
N VAL A 524 -16.84 34.30 -36.83
CA VAL A 524 -15.79 34.96 -36.07
C VAL A 524 -14.81 33.91 -35.57
N ARG A 525 -13.52 34.14 -35.76
CA ARG A 525 -12.48 33.23 -35.29
C ARG A 525 -11.26 34.02 -34.80
N PRO A 526 -10.45 33.46 -33.89
CA PRO A 526 -9.15 34.04 -33.57
C PRO A 526 -8.30 34.18 -34.85
N SER A 527 -7.59 35.30 -34.96
CA SER A 527 -6.66 35.54 -36.08
C SER A 527 -5.31 34.86 -35.88
N MET A 528 -4.98 34.46 -34.65
CA MET A 528 -3.72 33.81 -34.28
C MET A 528 -3.76 32.31 -34.57
N GLY A 529 -2.61 31.74 -34.95
CA GLY A 529 -2.45 30.29 -35.11
C GLY A 529 -2.55 29.55 -33.77
N GLY A 530 -3.05 28.31 -33.79
CA GLY A 530 -3.11 27.43 -32.62
C GLY A 530 -4.20 27.75 -31.59
N VAL A 531 -5.07 28.73 -31.84
CA VAL A 531 -6.19 29.07 -30.95
C VAL A 531 -7.51 28.96 -31.70
N GLU A 532 -8.46 28.20 -31.16
CA GLU A 532 -9.80 28.05 -31.72
C GLU A 532 -10.88 28.05 -30.63
N PHE A 533 -12.08 28.49 -30.98
CA PHE A 533 -13.24 28.38 -30.10
C PHE A 533 -13.84 26.98 -30.22
N LEU A 534 -13.90 26.25 -29.11
CA LEU A 534 -14.46 24.90 -29.06
C LEU A 534 -15.92 24.87 -28.62
N MET A 535 -16.33 25.80 -27.75
CA MET A 535 -17.69 25.81 -27.21
C MET A 535 -18.32 27.19 -27.27
N ASN A 536 -19.60 27.22 -27.62
CA ASN A 536 -20.45 28.40 -27.56
C ASN A 536 -21.42 28.28 -26.38
N LYS A 537 -21.21 29.08 -25.34
CA LYS A 537 -22.06 29.11 -24.13
C LYS A 537 -23.29 30.01 -24.28
N GLY A 538 -23.41 30.71 -25.41
CA GLY A 538 -24.51 31.63 -25.68
C GLY A 538 -24.35 32.98 -24.97
N LEU A 539 -25.46 33.69 -24.87
CA LEU A 539 -25.54 35.00 -24.24
C LEU A 539 -25.90 34.87 -22.75
N ASP A 540 -25.28 35.68 -21.88
CA ASP A 540 -25.59 35.70 -20.43
C ASP A 540 -27.09 36.04 -20.17
N THR A 541 -27.66 36.96 -20.95
CA THR A 541 -29.06 37.39 -20.85
C THR A 541 -29.65 37.64 -22.24
N PRO A 542 -30.16 36.59 -22.93
CA PRO A 542 -30.80 36.73 -24.23
C PRO A 542 -32.04 37.61 -24.18
N LEU A 543 -32.30 38.33 -25.28
CA LEU A 543 -33.53 39.08 -25.51
C LEU A 543 -34.69 38.12 -25.79
N SER A 544 -35.78 38.23 -25.01
CA SER A 544 -36.97 37.40 -25.21
C SER A 544 -37.84 37.97 -26.33
N LEU A 545 -37.99 37.21 -27.42
CA LEU A 545 -38.79 37.58 -28.60
C LEU A 545 -39.90 36.54 -28.88
N PRO A 546 -41.08 36.95 -29.37
CA PRO A 546 -42.28 36.09 -29.49
C PRO A 546 -42.23 35.00 -30.57
N SER A 547 -41.13 34.85 -31.32
CA SER A 547 -40.95 33.81 -32.35
C SER A 547 -39.47 33.48 -32.55
N GLU A 548 -38.75 33.35 -31.44
CA GLU A 548 -37.33 33.01 -31.44
C GLU A 548 -37.09 31.62 -32.07
N GLY A 549 -35.97 31.47 -32.77
CA GLY A 549 -35.59 30.19 -33.37
C GLY A 549 -35.14 29.17 -32.32
N LEU A 550 -35.19 27.87 -32.67
CA LEU A 550 -34.90 26.77 -31.75
C LEU A 550 -33.45 26.73 -31.24
N LYS A 551 -32.50 27.29 -32.00
CA LYS A 551 -31.07 27.29 -31.67
C LYS A 551 -30.49 28.71 -31.72
N PHE A 552 -31.30 29.72 -31.44
CA PHE A 552 -30.88 31.10 -31.60
C PHE A 552 -31.21 31.94 -30.38
N GLN A 553 -30.28 32.81 -30.02
CA GLN A 553 -30.44 33.75 -28.92
C GLN A 553 -30.20 35.16 -29.43
N SER A 554 -31.27 35.96 -29.52
CA SER A 554 -31.15 37.37 -29.88
C SER A 554 -30.54 38.18 -28.73
N CYS A 555 -29.66 39.12 -29.02
CA CYS A 555 -29.24 40.17 -28.08
C CYS A 555 -29.87 41.52 -28.40
N TYR A 556 -30.32 41.69 -29.65
CA TYR A 556 -30.81 42.95 -30.17
C TYR A 556 -31.97 42.72 -31.15
N ALA A 557 -32.99 43.58 -31.05
CA ALA A 557 -34.06 43.70 -32.03
C ALA A 557 -34.48 45.16 -32.20
N HIS A 558 -34.76 45.55 -33.44
CA HIS A 558 -35.30 46.86 -33.79
C HIS A 558 -36.53 46.71 -34.66
N ASN A 559 -37.56 47.47 -34.34
CA ASN A 559 -38.79 47.56 -35.11
C ASN A 559 -38.77 48.82 -35.97
N GLY A 560 -38.68 48.65 -37.29
CA GLY A 560 -38.65 49.76 -38.25
C GLY A 560 -40.03 50.41 -38.50
N GLY A 561 -41.10 49.85 -37.94
CA GLY A 561 -42.47 50.33 -38.17
C GLY A 561 -42.97 50.05 -39.60
N ALA A 562 -44.10 50.66 -39.97
CA ALA A 562 -44.84 50.31 -41.18
C ALA A 562 -44.07 50.54 -42.51
N LEU A 563 -43.08 51.44 -42.52
CA LEU A 563 -42.31 51.82 -43.71
C LEU A 563 -40.80 51.53 -43.57
N GLY A 564 -40.37 50.97 -42.43
CA GLY A 564 -38.95 50.70 -42.15
C GLY A 564 -38.60 49.22 -42.18
N ARG A 565 -37.30 48.93 -42.02
CA ARG A 565 -36.79 47.56 -41.90
C ARG A 565 -36.65 47.20 -40.43
N SER A 566 -37.33 46.14 -40.03
CA SER A 566 -37.11 45.51 -38.74
C SER A 566 -35.97 44.51 -38.85
N ARG A 567 -35.23 44.34 -37.75
CA ARG A 567 -34.07 43.47 -37.71
C ARG A 567 -33.86 42.89 -36.33
N LYS A 568 -33.26 41.71 -36.27
CA LYS A 568 -32.74 41.12 -35.04
C LYS A 568 -31.34 40.57 -35.26
N ILE A 569 -30.51 40.63 -34.21
CA ILE A 569 -29.15 40.12 -34.20
C ILE A 569 -28.99 39.22 -32.98
N GLY A 570 -28.28 38.12 -33.17
CA GLY A 570 -28.09 37.12 -32.13
C GLY A 570 -27.10 36.03 -32.51
N VAL A 571 -26.97 35.06 -31.63
CA VAL A 571 -26.00 33.98 -31.70
C VAL A 571 -26.69 32.70 -32.10
N LEU A 572 -26.12 32.01 -33.08
CA LEU A 572 -26.49 30.62 -33.38
C LEU A 572 -25.79 29.69 -32.39
N LEU A 573 -26.56 28.90 -31.66
CA LEU A 573 -26.09 27.96 -30.66
C LEU A 573 -25.68 26.62 -31.29
N GLY A 574 -24.72 25.95 -30.64
CA GLY A 574 -24.28 24.60 -30.97
C GLY A 574 -22.80 24.55 -31.33
N ASP A 575 -22.14 23.52 -30.82
CA ASP A 575 -20.70 23.31 -30.94
C ASP A 575 -20.32 22.52 -32.21
N ASP A 576 -21.27 21.79 -32.81
CA ASP A 576 -21.08 21.15 -34.11
C ASP A 576 -21.28 22.17 -35.23
N VAL A 577 -20.17 22.55 -35.87
CA VAL A 577 -20.16 23.49 -36.99
C VAL A 577 -20.82 22.89 -38.23
N ASN A 578 -20.79 21.56 -38.39
CA ASN A 578 -21.34 20.84 -39.55
C ASN A 578 -22.82 20.48 -39.38
N ALA A 579 -23.42 20.77 -38.22
CA ALA A 579 -24.83 20.51 -37.98
C ALA A 579 -25.70 21.26 -39.01
N VAL A 580 -26.69 20.56 -39.57
CA VAL A 580 -27.66 21.18 -40.48
C VAL A 580 -28.44 22.26 -39.72
N VAL A 581 -28.32 23.50 -40.21
CA VAL A 581 -29.06 24.66 -39.71
C VAL A 581 -30.22 24.93 -40.65
N ARG A 582 -31.40 25.14 -40.09
CA ARG A 582 -32.60 25.51 -40.83
C ARG A 582 -33.07 26.91 -40.46
N PHE A 583 -33.89 27.54 -41.29
CA PHE A 583 -34.42 28.87 -41.00
C PHE A 583 -35.18 28.89 -39.65
N GLY A 584 -35.93 27.82 -39.35
CA GLY A 584 -36.64 27.65 -38.07
C GLY A 584 -35.73 27.57 -36.83
N ASP A 585 -34.44 27.26 -37.01
CA ASP A 585 -33.46 27.32 -35.92
C ASP A 585 -33.11 28.77 -35.55
N ILE A 586 -33.34 29.73 -36.45
CA ILE A 586 -33.01 31.16 -36.29
C ILE A 586 -34.26 32.01 -36.05
N ALA A 587 -35.36 31.77 -36.77
CA ALA A 587 -36.64 32.44 -36.56
C ALA A 587 -37.81 31.51 -36.89
N ASN A 588 -38.78 31.39 -35.99
CA ASN A 588 -39.90 30.46 -36.11
C ASN A 588 -41.24 31.19 -36.04
N ASP A 589 -41.48 32.07 -37.01
CA ASP A 589 -42.68 32.92 -37.10
C ASP A 589 -43.68 32.46 -38.17
N GLY A 590 -43.37 31.39 -38.92
CA GLY A 590 -44.21 30.86 -39.98
C GLY A 590 -44.25 31.71 -41.26
N LEU A 591 -43.44 32.77 -41.37
CA LEU A 591 -43.39 33.65 -42.55
C LEU A 591 -42.44 33.14 -43.64
N VAL A 592 -41.46 32.34 -43.24
CA VAL A 592 -40.52 31.63 -44.10
C VAL A 592 -40.64 30.14 -43.74
N ASP A 593 -40.57 29.24 -44.74
CA ASP A 593 -40.60 27.80 -44.47
C ASP A 593 -39.47 27.42 -43.49
N PRO A 594 -39.80 26.93 -42.28
CA PRO A 594 -38.81 26.65 -41.26
C PRO A 594 -37.82 25.56 -41.67
N ASN A 595 -38.12 24.77 -42.72
CA ASN A 595 -37.27 23.69 -43.20
C ASN A 595 -36.21 24.12 -44.23
N ILE A 596 -36.23 25.38 -44.67
CA ILE A 596 -35.19 25.91 -45.56
C ILE A 596 -33.83 25.74 -44.89
N ILE A 597 -32.91 25.04 -45.55
CA ILE A 597 -31.55 24.83 -45.08
C ILE A 597 -30.75 26.11 -45.26
N ILE A 598 -30.12 26.56 -44.18
CA ILE A 598 -29.22 27.71 -44.15
C ILE A 598 -27.79 27.20 -44.16
N LYS A 599 -26.99 27.72 -45.10
CA LYS A 599 -25.58 27.36 -45.19
C LYS A 599 -24.79 28.05 -44.06
N ALA A 600 -24.59 27.32 -42.96
CA ALA A 600 -24.01 27.81 -41.71
C ALA A 600 -22.61 27.24 -41.40
N ASP A 601 -21.93 26.70 -42.42
CA ASP A 601 -20.67 25.93 -42.35
C ASP A 601 -19.54 26.57 -43.19
N HIS A 602 -19.64 27.86 -43.53
CA HIS A 602 -18.64 28.54 -44.37
C HIS A 602 -17.25 28.64 -43.73
N HIS A 603 -17.15 28.63 -42.40
CA HIS A 603 -15.91 28.61 -41.64
C HIS A 603 -16.04 27.68 -40.44
N ASN A 604 -14.96 26.97 -40.10
CA ASN A 604 -14.91 26.11 -38.92
C ASN A 604 -14.80 26.94 -37.62
N THR A 605 -15.94 27.46 -37.15
CA THR A 605 -16.02 28.20 -35.87
C THR A 605 -17.40 28.06 -35.26
N VAL A 606 -17.43 27.93 -33.93
CA VAL A 606 -18.67 27.90 -33.13
C VAL A 606 -19.22 29.31 -32.86
N MET A 607 -18.43 30.37 -33.05
CA MET A 607 -18.87 31.76 -32.90
C MET A 607 -19.54 32.24 -34.20
N ARG A 608 -20.83 31.93 -34.33
CA ARG A 608 -21.68 32.25 -35.48
C ARG A 608 -22.79 33.23 -35.09
N ILE A 609 -22.79 34.42 -35.70
CA ILE A 609 -23.77 35.48 -35.42
C ILE A 609 -24.69 35.63 -36.62
N ALA A 610 -26.00 35.66 -36.42
CA ALA A 610 -26.95 35.90 -37.50
C ALA A 610 -27.61 37.28 -37.36
N ARG A 611 -27.75 37.99 -38.48
CA ARG A 611 -28.60 39.18 -38.61
C ARG A 611 -29.74 38.86 -39.55
N VAL A 612 -30.97 38.91 -39.06
CA VAL A 612 -32.17 38.77 -39.87
C VAL A 612 -32.80 40.15 -40.07
N THR A 613 -33.14 40.52 -41.30
CA THR A 613 -33.76 41.80 -41.66
C THR A 613 -35.00 41.58 -42.53
N ARG A 614 -36.09 42.32 -42.27
CA ARG A 614 -37.33 42.29 -43.06
C ARG A 614 -37.98 43.66 -43.14
N PRO A 615 -38.65 44.01 -44.26
CA PRO A 615 -39.48 45.21 -44.33
C PRO A 615 -40.78 45.03 -43.53
N SER A 616 -41.17 46.04 -42.75
CA SER A 616 -42.48 46.20 -42.13
C SER A 616 -43.00 45.09 -41.19
N ILE A 617 -42.21 44.03 -40.95
CA ILE A 617 -42.54 42.88 -40.10
C ILE A 617 -41.71 42.94 -38.81
N SER A 618 -42.34 43.14 -37.65
CA SER A 618 -41.63 43.29 -36.38
C SER A 618 -41.11 41.95 -35.84
N PHE A 619 -39.86 41.95 -35.35
CA PHE A 619 -39.32 40.86 -34.52
C PHE A 619 -39.50 41.14 -33.02
N GLY A 620 -40.00 42.31 -32.64
CA GLY A 620 -39.89 42.90 -31.30
C GLY A 620 -38.87 44.05 -31.28
N SER A 621 -38.59 44.58 -30.09
CA SER A 621 -37.63 45.67 -29.90
C SER A 621 -36.92 45.52 -28.56
N GLY A 622 -35.60 45.74 -28.54
CA GLY A 622 -34.80 45.74 -27.32
C GLY A 622 -33.32 45.55 -27.61
N ASP A 623 -32.49 45.87 -26.64
CA ASP A 623 -31.05 45.62 -26.64
C ASP A 623 -30.67 45.20 -25.23
N THR A 624 -30.25 43.95 -25.05
CA THR A 624 -29.87 43.45 -23.73
C THR A 624 -28.46 43.83 -23.33
N LYS A 625 -27.62 44.32 -24.26
CA LYS A 625 -26.20 44.64 -24.03
C LYS A 625 -25.49 43.54 -23.23
N THR A 626 -25.80 42.29 -23.55
CA THR A 626 -25.28 41.10 -22.87
C THR A 626 -24.03 40.60 -23.59
N PRO A 627 -23.03 40.06 -22.87
CA PRO A 627 -21.92 39.39 -23.53
C PRO A 627 -22.33 38.02 -24.07
N LEU A 628 -21.68 37.61 -25.16
CA LEU A 628 -21.55 36.25 -25.65
C LEU A 628 -20.35 35.60 -24.96
N ARG A 629 -20.53 34.36 -24.47
CA ARG A 629 -19.49 33.54 -23.82
C ARG A 629 -19.04 32.39 -24.71
N LEU A 630 -17.72 32.22 -24.82
CA LEU A 630 -17.07 31.15 -25.59
C LEU A 630 -15.98 30.50 -24.76
N ILE A 631 -15.66 29.23 -25.05
CA ILE A 631 -14.50 28.54 -24.48
C ILE A 631 -13.55 28.17 -25.62
N ASP A 632 -12.28 28.51 -25.47
CA ASP A 632 -11.22 28.13 -26.41
C ASP A 632 -10.61 26.74 -26.14
N ASN A 633 -9.73 26.30 -27.03
CA ASN A 633 -9.02 25.03 -26.94
C ASN A 633 -8.09 24.90 -25.73
N TYR A 634 -7.72 25.99 -25.06
CA TYR A 634 -7.00 25.95 -23.77
C TYR A 634 -7.94 26.05 -22.56
N GLY A 635 -9.26 25.98 -22.78
CA GLY A 635 -10.28 26.07 -21.74
C GLY A 635 -10.46 27.47 -21.16
N CYS A 636 -9.82 28.49 -21.75
CA CYS A 636 -9.99 29.88 -21.33
C CYS A 636 -11.33 30.40 -21.85
N GLU A 637 -12.01 31.15 -20.99
CA GLU A 637 -13.30 31.74 -21.33
C GLU A 637 -13.09 33.10 -21.98
N GLN A 638 -13.77 33.31 -23.10
CA GLN A 638 -13.71 34.53 -23.89
C GLN A 638 -15.10 35.15 -23.94
N ALA A 639 -15.16 36.48 -23.85
CA ALA A 639 -16.41 37.21 -23.77
C ALA A 639 -16.40 38.46 -24.66
N TYR A 640 -17.49 38.66 -25.40
CA TYR A 640 -17.62 39.78 -26.35
C TYR A 640 -19.04 40.35 -26.35
N TYR A 641 -19.16 41.66 -26.52
CA TYR A 641 -20.44 42.27 -26.85
C TYR A 641 -20.68 42.24 -28.37
N ILE A 642 -21.93 42.02 -28.76
CA ILE A 642 -22.39 42.11 -30.15
C ILE A 642 -23.15 43.41 -30.31
N ASN A 643 -22.64 44.29 -31.15
CA ASN A 643 -23.20 45.61 -31.41
C ASN A 643 -23.61 45.75 -32.88
N GLN A 644 -24.29 46.85 -33.18
CA GLN A 644 -24.78 47.18 -34.51
C GLN A 644 -24.29 48.57 -34.93
N SER A 645 -23.91 48.73 -36.21
CA SER A 645 -23.55 50.02 -36.81
C SER A 645 -24.69 51.04 -36.77
N GLU A 646 -24.40 52.35 -36.91
CA GLU A 646 -25.42 53.41 -36.82
C GLU A 646 -26.52 53.29 -37.90
N ASP A 647 -26.16 52.84 -39.11
CA ASP A 647 -27.12 52.51 -40.18
C ASP A 647 -27.83 51.16 -39.94
N GLY A 648 -27.28 50.36 -39.03
CA GLY A 648 -27.62 49.01 -38.66
C GLY A 648 -27.65 48.00 -39.80
N ASN A 649 -26.79 48.22 -40.79
CA ASN A 649 -26.53 47.27 -41.86
C ASN A 649 -25.45 46.23 -41.50
N THR A 650 -24.68 46.45 -40.42
CA THR A 650 -23.65 45.50 -40.00
C THR A 650 -23.64 45.26 -38.49
N ALA A 651 -23.24 44.05 -38.09
CA ALA A 651 -22.85 43.74 -36.72
C ALA A 651 -21.34 43.97 -36.54
N TYR A 652 -20.94 44.45 -35.36
CA TYR A 652 -19.53 44.53 -34.93
C TYR A 652 -19.39 44.08 -33.47
N PHE A 653 -18.15 43.82 -33.06
CA PHE A 653 -17.86 43.27 -31.73
C PHE A 653 -17.08 44.28 -30.91
N THR A 654 -17.26 44.26 -29.59
CA THR A 654 -16.40 44.99 -28.65
C THR A 654 -16.00 44.09 -27.49
N ASP A 655 -14.84 44.37 -26.90
CA ASP A 655 -14.34 43.63 -25.76
C ASP A 655 -15.33 43.68 -24.58
N TYR A 656 -15.47 42.56 -23.88
CA TYR A 656 -16.07 42.52 -22.55
C TYR A 656 -15.00 42.86 -21.51
N ASN A 657 -15.27 43.86 -20.66
CA ASN A 657 -14.33 44.35 -19.65
C ASN A 657 -14.35 43.51 -18.37
#